data_AF-A0A8H8D1C0-F1
#
_entry.id   AF-A0A8H8D1C0-F1
#
_cell.length_a   1.000
_cell.length_b   1.000
_cell.length_c   1.000
_cell.angle_alpha   90.00
_cell.angle_beta   90.00
_cell.angle_gamma   90.00
#
_symmetry.space_group_name_H-M   'P 1'
#
loop_
_entity.id
_entity.type
_entity.pdbx_description
1 polymer ?
#
loop_
_entity_poly.entity_id
_entity_poly.type
_entity_poly.pdbx_seq_one_letter_code
_entity_poly.pdbx_strand_id
1 'polypeptide(L)'
;MGMAATGSKSLAREVCKATAQELSAVGINWILGPVLDALTNARNQPLGVRSVGDDPQEVSAYGIEFMKGYQEAGLVTCGKHFPSYGNLDYMGSQSDVPIITETIEQLSVSALVPYRNAITHGIDSMMVGGCSMASAGMTVMHACLSEQVVDELLRKDLKFDGVVVSECLEMEALSYNIGVGGGTVMAMKAGCDLILLCRSFSVQQEAINGLKLGVENGIISKSRIRESLRRVLDMKSRCTSWEKALNPPGISLLSKMQPSHTSLSTRAYSSSLTVVRDKHNNIPLSSVLEPDEELLLLTPLIKPLPASAMLLSMTTEVSRAGLSADAASWERSASVMSGESVFKEFGRSLARQRNGRVLHTSYTANGVRPVHENLIDRASAVIVVTADANRNLYQNGFTKHVSLMCNSQFSPNGERRAKPVIVVAVSSPYDFATDPSIGTYICTYDFTETALQSLVKILYGELTPSGSLPGSLSRNQRLQQSRQHWLVENWNEDRDAHALDTLLDIVREDGTQCQRSELASVTSTTFLLRNSDVEESHFVVRNSSTQALYGFCSTYYFKSTGTGVIGALIVDPSRRRMSIGHSLHNRAIRTLIQRPGIRSFQLGSRLPGIYHGIPTGNPTERKRLRQWFANLGWNTALSRSVCSMVLRNLEDWSPPEGLTKVLQSSEVDYDLVYGWEFADSVLDHVKTTSRVGVMEIYKRGLGGAPGSGIIRAKRREDGTILGSVVVYNSTSALAESMPALKDTRTIAGGISCPVISPSVGEYATLVQGLILLGIKQIRKQGARAAILDCVDADGNYDSLSAMGFSVLHSFEEVTCDASTWSMMAAS
;
A
#
# COMPACT_ATOMS: atom_id res chain seq x y z
N MET A 1 -1.31 -12.15 -11.09
CA MET A 1 -2.52 -11.43 -10.64
C MET A 1 -2.37 -10.83 -9.24
N GLY A 2 -1.95 -11.60 -8.22
CA GLY A 2 -1.76 -11.07 -6.86
C GLY A 2 -0.85 -9.84 -6.77
N MET A 3 0.25 -9.79 -7.54
CA MET A 3 1.09 -8.59 -7.62
C MET A 3 0.35 -7.37 -8.16
N ALA A 4 -0.54 -7.55 -9.13
CA ALA A 4 -1.35 -6.46 -9.68
C ALA A 4 -2.33 -5.92 -8.64
N ALA A 5 -2.89 -6.81 -7.84
CA ALA A 5 -3.83 -6.46 -6.76
C ALA A 5 -3.19 -5.55 -5.69
N THR A 6 -1.87 -5.59 -5.52
CA THR A 6 -1.15 -4.67 -4.60
C THR A 6 -1.23 -3.21 -5.03
N GLY A 7 -1.51 -2.93 -6.30
CA GLY A 7 -1.46 -1.59 -6.87
C GLY A 7 -0.05 -1.00 -7.01
N SER A 8 1.01 -1.75 -6.68
CA SER A 8 2.40 -1.28 -6.65
C SER A 8 3.27 -1.97 -7.70
N LYS A 9 3.56 -1.26 -8.79
CA LYS A 9 4.48 -1.70 -9.86
C LYS A 9 5.94 -1.77 -9.38
N SER A 10 6.33 -0.93 -8.43
CA SER A 10 7.68 -1.00 -7.84
C SER A 10 7.84 -2.28 -7.02
N LEU A 11 6.83 -2.66 -6.24
CA LEU A 11 6.84 -3.92 -5.49
C LEU A 11 6.88 -5.14 -6.42
N ALA A 12 6.18 -5.09 -7.55
CA ALA A 12 6.28 -6.08 -8.63
C ALA A 12 7.72 -6.26 -9.13
N ARG A 13 8.42 -5.16 -9.43
CA ARG A 13 9.83 -5.19 -9.84
C ARG A 13 10.73 -5.78 -8.77
N GLU A 14 10.55 -5.38 -7.51
CA GLU A 14 11.34 -5.86 -6.36
C GLU A 14 11.17 -7.38 -6.18
N VAL A 15 9.95 -7.90 -6.25
CA VAL A 15 9.68 -9.35 -6.16
C VAL A 15 10.34 -10.09 -7.31
N CYS A 16 10.20 -9.62 -8.55
CA CYS A 16 10.83 -10.25 -9.71
C CYS A 16 12.36 -10.26 -9.61
N LYS A 17 12.95 -9.17 -9.12
CA LYS A 17 14.40 -9.09 -8.86
C LYS A 17 14.85 -10.12 -7.82
N ALA A 18 14.15 -10.20 -6.68
CA ALA A 18 14.45 -11.18 -5.64
C ALA A 18 14.35 -12.63 -6.18
N THR A 19 13.29 -12.94 -6.94
CA THR A 19 13.13 -14.24 -7.60
C THR A 19 14.30 -14.53 -8.54
N ALA A 20 14.70 -13.57 -9.38
CA ALA A 20 15.80 -13.78 -10.32
C ALA A 20 17.16 -13.92 -9.62
N GLN A 21 17.39 -13.24 -8.49
CA GLN A 21 18.59 -13.43 -7.67
C GLN A 21 18.66 -14.85 -7.11
N GLU A 22 17.55 -15.40 -6.60
CA GLU A 22 17.50 -16.78 -6.12
C GLU A 22 17.75 -17.80 -7.25
N LEU A 23 17.11 -17.60 -8.40
CA LEU A 23 17.30 -18.44 -9.58
C LEU A 23 18.75 -18.39 -10.08
N SER A 24 19.35 -17.19 -10.16
CA SER A 24 20.75 -17.03 -10.56
C SER A 24 21.71 -17.71 -9.58
N ALA A 25 21.39 -17.72 -8.27
CA ALA A 25 22.24 -18.34 -7.27
C ALA A 25 22.39 -19.86 -7.47
N VAL A 26 21.37 -20.51 -8.05
CA VAL A 26 21.39 -21.95 -8.37
C VAL A 26 21.75 -22.26 -9.84
N GLY A 27 22.22 -21.25 -10.58
CA GLY A 27 22.71 -21.42 -11.96
C GLY A 27 21.65 -21.27 -13.05
N ILE A 28 20.41 -20.87 -12.70
CA ILE A 28 19.37 -20.56 -13.71
C ILE A 28 19.64 -19.16 -14.26
N ASN A 29 19.79 -19.05 -15.58
CA ASN A 29 20.13 -17.81 -16.27
C ASN A 29 19.06 -17.32 -17.26
N TRP A 30 17.97 -18.08 -17.41
CA TRP A 30 16.86 -17.75 -18.31
C TRP A 30 15.53 -18.08 -17.63
N ILE A 31 14.68 -17.06 -17.48
CA ILE A 31 13.32 -17.24 -16.99
C ILE A 31 12.34 -17.20 -18.16
N LEU A 32 11.46 -18.20 -18.23
CA LEU A 32 10.38 -18.24 -19.20
C LEU A 32 9.22 -17.32 -18.75
N GLY A 33 9.48 -16.02 -18.64
CA GLY A 33 8.53 -14.98 -18.28
C GLY A 33 9.08 -13.57 -18.59
N PRO A 34 8.25 -12.52 -18.50
CA PRO A 34 6.91 -12.51 -17.90
C PRO A 34 5.79 -13.05 -18.81
N VAL A 35 4.65 -13.39 -18.18
CA VAL A 35 3.39 -13.64 -18.90
C VAL A 35 2.80 -12.28 -19.31
N LEU A 36 2.54 -12.12 -20.61
CA LEU A 36 2.07 -10.88 -21.23
C LEU A 36 0.63 -10.99 -21.75
N ASP A 37 -0.03 -12.13 -21.51
CA ASP A 37 -1.41 -12.37 -21.91
C ASP A 37 -2.42 -11.56 -21.09
N ALA A 38 -3.31 -10.82 -21.75
CA ALA A 38 -4.42 -10.11 -21.11
C ALA A 38 -5.72 -10.94 -21.18
N LEU A 39 -6.33 -11.25 -20.03
CA LEU A 39 -7.49 -12.13 -19.90
C LEU A 39 -8.83 -11.49 -20.27
N THR A 40 -8.97 -11.03 -21.52
CA THR A 40 -10.17 -10.28 -21.97
C THR A 40 -11.45 -11.12 -22.00
N ASN A 41 -11.36 -12.45 -22.01
CA ASN A 41 -12.52 -13.34 -21.95
C ASN A 41 -12.84 -13.79 -20.52
N ALA A 42 -13.81 -13.13 -19.89
CA ALA A 42 -14.24 -13.46 -18.53
C ALA A 42 -14.89 -14.86 -18.40
N ARG A 43 -15.42 -15.44 -19.49
CA ARG A 43 -16.05 -16.76 -19.46
C ARG A 43 -15.03 -17.90 -19.41
N ASN A 44 -13.87 -17.69 -20.04
CA ASN A 44 -12.84 -18.70 -20.14
C ASN A 44 -11.45 -18.08 -19.99
N GLN A 45 -10.82 -18.36 -18.85
CA GLN A 45 -9.50 -17.82 -18.50
C GLN A 45 -8.53 -18.98 -18.25
N PRO A 46 -7.93 -19.56 -19.30
CA PRO A 46 -7.08 -20.75 -19.17
C PRO A 46 -5.83 -20.51 -18.31
N LEU A 47 -5.36 -19.26 -18.23
CA LEU A 47 -4.17 -18.88 -17.46
C LEU A 47 -4.49 -18.50 -16.00
N GLY A 48 -5.72 -18.08 -15.70
CA GLY A 48 -6.13 -17.62 -14.37
C GLY A 48 -5.15 -16.62 -13.75
N VAL A 49 -4.74 -16.88 -12.50
CA VAL A 49 -3.89 -15.98 -11.70
C VAL A 49 -2.47 -15.75 -12.24
N ARG A 50 -2.05 -16.50 -13.28
CA ARG A 50 -0.75 -16.31 -13.95
C ARG A 50 -0.66 -14.98 -14.70
N SER A 51 -1.79 -14.47 -15.22
CA SER A 51 -1.84 -13.15 -15.85
C SER A 51 -1.94 -12.04 -14.80
N VAL A 52 -1.61 -10.81 -15.19
CA VAL A 52 -1.84 -9.60 -14.38
C VAL A 52 -3.33 -9.33 -14.22
N GLY A 53 -4.13 -9.54 -15.27
CA GLY A 53 -5.55 -9.20 -15.32
C GLY A 53 -6.10 -9.21 -16.75
N ASP A 54 -7.20 -8.51 -16.96
CA ASP A 54 -7.93 -8.40 -18.23
C ASP A 54 -7.75 -7.05 -18.95
N ASP A 55 -7.05 -6.07 -18.33
CA ASP A 55 -6.71 -4.78 -18.96
C ASP A 55 -5.33 -4.86 -19.63
N PRO A 56 -5.24 -4.78 -20.98
CA PRO A 56 -3.97 -4.87 -21.70
C PRO A 56 -2.95 -3.79 -21.30
N GLN A 57 -3.39 -2.60 -20.89
CA GLN A 57 -2.48 -1.54 -20.47
C GLN A 57 -1.87 -1.83 -19.10
N GLU A 58 -2.67 -2.36 -18.18
CA GLU A 58 -2.18 -2.79 -16.88
C GLU A 58 -1.24 -4.00 -17.01
N VAL A 59 -1.61 -4.97 -17.84
CA VAL A 59 -0.77 -6.14 -18.17
C VAL A 59 0.57 -5.68 -18.74
N SER A 60 0.56 -4.73 -19.68
CA SER A 60 1.78 -4.15 -20.24
C SER A 60 2.64 -3.46 -19.17
N ALA A 61 2.05 -2.61 -18.33
CA ALA A 61 2.78 -1.86 -17.32
C ALA A 61 3.44 -2.76 -16.26
N TYR A 62 2.73 -3.78 -15.77
CA TYR A 62 3.30 -4.76 -14.85
C TYR A 62 4.29 -5.69 -15.55
N GLY A 63 3.99 -6.12 -16.79
CA GLY A 63 4.88 -6.96 -17.58
C GLY A 63 6.25 -6.33 -17.79
N ILE A 64 6.29 -5.02 -18.08
CA ILE A 64 7.55 -4.26 -18.21
C ILE A 64 8.33 -4.25 -16.88
N GLU A 65 7.67 -4.03 -15.74
CA GLU A 65 8.36 -4.01 -14.44
C GLU A 65 8.82 -5.41 -13.99
N PHE A 66 8.06 -6.47 -14.32
CA PHE A 66 8.51 -7.85 -14.11
C PHE A 66 9.78 -8.13 -14.93
N MET A 67 9.77 -7.78 -16.21
CA MET A 67 10.91 -7.92 -17.12
C MET A 67 12.14 -7.19 -16.58
N LYS A 68 12.01 -5.91 -16.23
CA LYS A 68 13.11 -5.12 -15.65
C LYS A 68 13.65 -5.75 -14.36
N GLY A 69 12.77 -6.24 -13.48
CA GLY A 69 13.19 -6.90 -12.25
C GLY A 69 14.06 -8.13 -12.52
N TYR A 70 13.67 -8.98 -13.47
CA TYR A 70 14.46 -10.14 -13.88
C TYR A 70 15.80 -9.75 -14.51
N GLN A 71 15.80 -8.78 -15.43
CA GLN A 71 16.99 -8.32 -16.13
C GLN A 71 18.00 -7.66 -15.19
N GLU A 72 17.56 -6.93 -14.17
CA GLU A 72 18.44 -6.34 -13.15
C GLU A 72 19.25 -7.36 -12.36
N ALA A 73 18.70 -8.56 -12.16
CA ALA A 73 19.40 -9.65 -11.51
C ALA A 73 20.27 -10.47 -12.50
N GLY A 74 20.32 -10.06 -13.77
CA GLY A 74 21.13 -10.69 -14.82
C GLY A 74 20.52 -11.94 -15.43
N LEU A 75 19.20 -12.12 -15.33
CA LEU A 75 18.46 -13.19 -16.02
C LEU A 75 17.93 -12.70 -17.38
N VAL A 76 18.01 -13.60 -18.37
CA VAL A 76 17.33 -13.43 -19.66
C VAL A 76 15.83 -13.59 -19.45
N THR A 77 15.03 -12.80 -20.17
CA THR A 77 13.56 -12.81 -20.09
C THR A 77 12.91 -13.38 -21.36
N CYS A 78 11.76 -14.03 -21.20
CA CYS A 78 10.97 -14.59 -22.30
C CYS A 78 9.49 -14.21 -22.20
N GLY A 79 9.04 -13.29 -23.04
CA GLY A 79 7.63 -12.92 -23.11
C GLY A 79 6.78 -14.09 -23.62
N LYS A 80 5.59 -14.29 -23.06
CA LYS A 80 4.70 -15.39 -23.47
C LYS A 80 3.22 -15.13 -23.18
N HIS A 81 2.28 -15.76 -23.89
CA HIS A 81 2.44 -16.69 -25.03
C HIS A 81 1.96 -16.01 -26.32
N PHE A 82 2.90 -15.59 -27.18
CA PHE A 82 2.58 -14.83 -28.38
C PHE A 82 1.77 -15.67 -29.39
N PRO A 83 0.73 -15.13 -30.06
CA PRO A 83 0.23 -13.76 -29.99
C PRO A 83 -0.68 -13.47 -28.78
N SER A 84 -1.42 -14.45 -28.27
CA SER A 84 -2.16 -14.33 -27.00
C SER A 84 -2.79 -15.66 -26.59
N TYR A 85 -2.73 -15.99 -25.30
CA TYR A 85 -3.59 -17.01 -24.66
C TYR A 85 -4.74 -16.40 -23.83
N GLY A 86 -4.91 -15.08 -23.92
CA GLY A 86 -5.83 -14.31 -23.10
C GLY A 86 -7.32 -14.43 -23.47
N ASN A 87 -7.59 -14.80 -24.72
CA ASN A 87 -8.94 -14.96 -25.26
C ASN A 87 -9.00 -16.16 -26.19
N LEU A 88 -9.01 -17.35 -25.60
CA LEU A 88 -9.08 -18.61 -26.33
C LEU A 88 -10.51 -19.17 -26.26
N ASP A 89 -11.01 -19.58 -27.43
CA ASP A 89 -12.23 -20.37 -27.56
C ASP A 89 -11.88 -21.86 -27.74
N TYR A 90 -12.77 -22.73 -27.26
CA TYR A 90 -12.64 -24.17 -27.37
C TYR A 90 -13.95 -24.69 -27.98
N MET A 91 -13.93 -25.04 -29.27
CA MET A 91 -15.14 -25.51 -29.97
C MET A 91 -15.53 -26.96 -29.63
N GLY A 92 -14.74 -27.65 -28.80
CA GLY A 92 -14.96 -29.05 -28.41
C GLY A 92 -14.45 -29.40 -27.01
N SER A 93 -13.61 -30.43 -26.90
CA SER A 93 -13.04 -30.93 -25.64
C SER A 93 -11.83 -30.09 -25.18
N GLN A 94 -11.45 -30.16 -23.89
CA GLN A 94 -10.25 -29.43 -23.40
C GLN A 94 -8.92 -29.93 -24.02
N SER A 95 -8.93 -31.07 -24.71
CA SER A 95 -7.80 -31.62 -25.47
C SER A 95 -7.65 -31.03 -26.88
N ASP A 96 -8.63 -30.26 -27.36
CA ASP A 96 -8.58 -29.65 -28.68
C ASP A 96 -7.65 -28.42 -28.69
N VAL A 97 -7.11 -28.10 -29.87
CA VAL A 97 -6.24 -26.92 -30.04
C VAL A 97 -7.07 -25.66 -29.73
N PRO A 98 -6.65 -24.82 -28.77
CA PRO A 98 -7.38 -23.59 -28.47
C PRO A 98 -7.33 -22.63 -29.66
N ILE A 99 -8.41 -21.89 -29.90
CA ILE A 99 -8.57 -21.05 -31.09
C ILE A 99 -8.66 -19.56 -30.71
N ILE A 100 -7.89 -18.72 -31.39
CA ILE A 100 -8.07 -17.28 -31.41
C ILE A 100 -8.99 -16.92 -32.57
N THR A 101 -10.13 -16.29 -32.26
CA THR A 101 -11.14 -15.88 -33.26
C THR A 101 -11.06 -14.39 -33.61
N GLU A 102 -10.25 -13.63 -32.87
CA GLU A 102 -10.03 -12.19 -33.11
C GLU A 102 -9.20 -11.95 -34.38
N THR A 103 -9.55 -10.89 -35.11
CA THR A 103 -8.77 -10.35 -36.23
C THR A 103 -7.46 -9.72 -35.77
N ILE A 104 -6.49 -9.57 -36.68
CA ILE A 104 -5.20 -8.94 -36.38
C ILE A 104 -5.39 -7.51 -35.88
N GLU A 105 -6.34 -6.75 -36.46
CA GLU A 105 -6.65 -5.39 -36.05
C GLU A 105 -7.17 -5.33 -34.62
N GLN A 106 -8.05 -6.26 -34.24
CA GLN A 106 -8.55 -6.39 -32.86
C GLN A 106 -7.41 -6.73 -31.90
N LEU A 107 -6.59 -7.73 -32.24
CA LEU A 107 -5.42 -8.12 -31.44
C LEU A 107 -4.43 -6.95 -31.28
N SER A 108 -4.22 -6.15 -32.33
CA SER A 108 -3.29 -5.01 -32.37
C SER A 108 -3.63 -3.91 -31.36
N VAL A 109 -4.92 -3.68 -31.11
CA VAL A 109 -5.40 -2.67 -30.14
C VAL A 109 -5.62 -3.24 -28.74
N SER A 110 -5.59 -4.57 -28.58
CA SER A 110 -5.80 -5.26 -27.31
C SER A 110 -4.60 -6.14 -26.93
N ALA A 111 -4.64 -7.43 -27.29
CA ALA A 111 -3.76 -8.47 -26.76
C ALA A 111 -2.29 -8.33 -27.17
N LEU A 112 -1.99 -7.65 -28.28
CA LEU A 112 -0.61 -7.40 -28.74
C LEU A 112 0.05 -6.20 -28.06
N VAL A 113 -0.71 -5.36 -27.35
CA VAL A 113 -0.17 -4.16 -26.68
C VAL A 113 0.96 -4.52 -25.69
N PRO A 114 0.79 -5.49 -24.76
CA PRO A 114 1.87 -5.89 -23.86
C PRO A 114 3.13 -6.37 -24.58
N TYR A 115 2.97 -7.14 -25.67
CA TYR A 115 4.08 -7.67 -26.46
C TYR A 115 4.85 -6.57 -27.19
N ARG A 116 4.14 -5.68 -27.89
CA ARG A 116 4.75 -4.54 -28.60
C ARG A 116 5.56 -3.69 -27.63
N ASN A 117 4.98 -3.36 -26.48
CA ASN A 117 5.66 -2.53 -25.48
C ASN A 117 6.85 -3.26 -24.87
N ALA A 118 6.75 -4.57 -24.60
CA ALA A 118 7.89 -5.36 -24.11
C ALA A 118 9.04 -5.41 -25.12
N ILE A 119 8.75 -5.53 -26.42
CA ILE A 119 9.75 -5.45 -27.50
C ILE A 119 10.45 -4.09 -27.48
N THR A 120 9.69 -2.98 -27.41
CA THR A 120 10.25 -1.63 -27.33
C THR A 120 11.14 -1.42 -26.09
N HIS A 121 10.86 -2.12 -25.00
CA HIS A 121 11.63 -2.04 -23.76
C HIS A 121 12.77 -3.08 -23.67
N GLY A 122 13.03 -3.85 -24.74
CA GLY A 122 14.18 -4.72 -24.83
C GLY A 122 13.99 -6.11 -24.18
N ILE A 123 12.83 -6.74 -24.37
CA ILE A 123 12.67 -8.16 -23.99
C ILE A 123 13.63 -9.06 -24.80
N ASP A 124 14.25 -10.04 -24.14
CA ASP A 124 15.35 -10.81 -24.76
C ASP A 124 14.87 -11.92 -25.71
N SER A 125 13.80 -12.62 -25.31
CA SER A 125 13.22 -13.71 -26.07
C SER A 125 11.68 -13.67 -26.06
N MET A 126 11.05 -14.36 -27.00
CA MET A 126 9.60 -14.46 -27.11
C MET A 126 9.20 -15.91 -27.36
N MET A 127 8.26 -16.43 -26.57
CA MET A 127 7.65 -17.74 -26.78
C MET A 127 6.36 -17.60 -27.56
N VAL A 128 6.26 -18.36 -28.66
CA VAL A 128 5.07 -18.40 -29.51
C VAL A 128 4.22 -19.60 -29.11
N GLY A 129 2.95 -19.35 -28.82
CA GLY A 129 1.99 -20.35 -28.34
C GLY A 129 1.60 -21.37 -29.42
N GLY A 130 1.11 -22.52 -28.96
CA GLY A 130 0.58 -23.62 -29.77
C GLY A 130 -0.91 -23.49 -30.10
N CYS A 131 -1.49 -22.29 -30.06
CA CYS A 131 -2.90 -22.05 -30.39
C CYS A 131 -3.13 -21.91 -31.90
N SER A 132 -4.34 -22.23 -32.34
CA SER A 132 -4.80 -21.94 -33.69
C SER A 132 -5.32 -20.50 -33.80
N MET A 133 -5.35 -19.95 -35.00
CA MET A 133 -6.05 -18.69 -35.28
C MET A 133 -6.97 -18.88 -36.47
N ALA A 134 -8.23 -18.50 -36.32
CA ALA A 134 -9.25 -18.58 -37.35
C ALA A 134 -9.93 -17.20 -37.42
N SER A 135 -9.32 -16.30 -38.17
CA SER A 135 -9.78 -14.91 -38.31
C SER A 135 -9.86 -14.51 -39.78
N ALA A 136 -10.56 -13.42 -40.08
CA ALA A 136 -10.67 -12.89 -41.44
C ALA A 136 -9.25 -12.56 -41.97
N GLY A 137 -8.77 -13.34 -42.93
CA GLY A 137 -7.46 -13.16 -43.57
C GLY A 137 -6.31 -13.99 -43.00
N MET A 138 -6.49 -14.70 -41.87
CA MET A 138 -5.44 -15.56 -41.29
C MET A 138 -6.05 -16.82 -40.67
N THR A 139 -5.72 -17.97 -41.26
CA THR A 139 -6.12 -19.30 -40.79
C THR A 139 -4.87 -20.15 -40.57
N VAL A 140 -4.53 -20.37 -39.30
CA VAL A 140 -3.33 -21.13 -38.90
C VAL A 140 -3.71 -22.20 -37.89
N MET A 141 -3.18 -23.41 -38.07
CA MET A 141 -3.45 -24.53 -37.17
C MET A 141 -2.69 -24.39 -35.84
N HIS A 142 -1.43 -23.96 -35.88
CA HIS A 142 -0.62 -23.64 -34.70
C HIS A 142 0.23 -22.40 -34.97
N ALA A 143 0.11 -21.39 -34.12
CA ALA A 143 0.84 -20.13 -34.22
C ALA A 143 2.36 -20.33 -34.24
N CYS A 144 2.90 -21.18 -33.37
CA CYS A 144 4.34 -21.48 -33.30
C CYS A 144 4.93 -22.20 -34.52
N LEU A 145 4.07 -22.74 -35.41
CA LEU A 145 4.48 -23.44 -36.62
C LEU A 145 4.23 -22.63 -37.90
N SER A 146 3.72 -21.39 -37.79
CA SER A 146 3.27 -20.58 -38.93
C SER A 146 4.24 -19.43 -39.25
N GLU A 147 4.69 -19.36 -40.51
CA GLU A 147 5.48 -18.23 -41.05
C GLU A 147 4.72 -16.89 -40.92
N GLN A 148 3.39 -16.90 -41.08
CA GLN A 148 2.56 -15.69 -40.95
C GLN A 148 2.60 -15.09 -39.54
N VAL A 149 2.66 -15.94 -38.51
CA VAL A 149 2.67 -15.47 -37.11
C VAL A 149 4.09 -15.17 -36.65
N VAL A 150 5.03 -16.07 -36.94
CA VAL A 150 6.40 -15.95 -36.43
C VAL A 150 7.23 -14.97 -37.25
N ASP A 151 7.24 -15.08 -38.58
CA ASP A 151 8.06 -14.21 -39.43
C ASP A 151 7.32 -12.91 -39.77
N GLU A 152 6.11 -12.98 -40.32
CA GLU A 152 5.41 -11.77 -40.76
C GLU A 152 4.97 -10.90 -39.57
N LEU A 153 4.17 -11.44 -38.65
CA LEU A 153 3.66 -10.63 -37.54
C LEU A 153 4.74 -10.29 -36.48
N LEU A 154 5.49 -11.27 -35.97
CA LEU A 154 6.45 -11.02 -34.88
C LEU A 154 7.77 -10.39 -35.36
N ARG A 155 8.43 -10.96 -36.39
CA ARG A 155 9.71 -10.42 -36.89
C ARG A 155 9.51 -9.15 -37.71
N LYS A 156 8.65 -9.18 -38.73
CA LYS A 156 8.52 -8.06 -39.69
C LYS A 156 7.64 -6.94 -39.17
N ASP A 157 6.46 -7.22 -38.63
CA ASP A 157 5.53 -6.14 -38.23
C ASP A 157 5.88 -5.56 -36.86
N LEU A 158 6.09 -6.42 -35.85
CA LEU A 158 6.47 -5.99 -34.50
C LEU A 158 7.97 -5.72 -34.32
N LYS A 159 8.80 -5.96 -35.35
CA LYS A 159 10.25 -5.67 -35.37
C LYS A 159 11.00 -6.35 -34.22
N PHE A 160 10.63 -7.58 -33.87
CA PHE A 160 11.33 -8.31 -32.83
C PHE A 160 12.60 -8.98 -33.36
N ASP A 161 13.76 -8.60 -32.83
CA ASP A 161 15.07 -9.14 -33.24
C ASP A 161 15.67 -10.18 -32.26
N GLY A 162 15.03 -10.39 -31.10
CA GLY A 162 15.51 -11.32 -30.06
C GLY A 162 15.32 -12.81 -30.39
N VAL A 163 15.48 -13.69 -29.41
CA VAL A 163 15.36 -15.15 -29.64
C VAL A 163 13.88 -15.56 -29.65
N VAL A 164 13.44 -16.30 -30.68
CA VAL A 164 12.07 -16.86 -30.71
C VAL A 164 12.09 -18.34 -30.30
N VAL A 165 11.19 -18.71 -29.40
CA VAL A 165 11.06 -20.07 -28.87
C VAL A 165 9.69 -20.63 -29.23
N SER A 166 9.64 -21.89 -29.67
CA SER A 166 8.36 -22.57 -29.85
C SER A 166 7.68 -22.85 -28.50
N GLU A 167 6.37 -23.03 -28.51
CA GLU A 167 5.68 -23.79 -27.47
C GLU A 167 6.25 -25.22 -27.38
N CYS A 168 6.02 -25.90 -26.25
CA CYS A 168 6.40 -27.29 -26.09
C CYS A 168 5.72 -28.18 -27.15
N LEU A 169 6.51 -28.79 -28.04
CA LEU A 169 5.98 -29.64 -29.11
C LEU A 169 5.47 -31.02 -28.61
N GLU A 170 5.67 -31.33 -27.32
CA GLU A 170 5.06 -32.50 -26.69
C GLU A 170 3.58 -32.32 -26.32
N MET A 171 2.99 -31.17 -26.64
CA MET A 171 1.55 -30.96 -26.46
C MET A 171 0.78 -31.98 -27.31
N GLU A 172 -0.18 -32.66 -26.68
CA GLU A 172 -0.90 -33.80 -27.27
C GLU A 172 -1.46 -33.47 -28.66
N ALA A 173 -2.19 -32.36 -28.78
CA ALA A 173 -2.78 -31.94 -30.05
C ALA A 173 -1.74 -31.70 -31.17
N LEU A 174 -0.54 -31.23 -30.84
CA LEU A 174 0.52 -31.03 -31.84
C LEU A 174 1.19 -32.36 -32.19
N SER A 175 1.58 -33.14 -31.18
CA SER A 175 2.22 -34.44 -31.37
C SER A 175 1.35 -35.43 -32.15
N TYR A 176 0.03 -35.41 -31.94
CA TYR A 176 -0.92 -36.30 -32.60
C TYR A 176 -1.22 -35.88 -34.05
N ASN A 177 -1.47 -34.59 -34.29
CA ASN A 177 -1.87 -34.11 -35.62
C ASN A 177 -0.69 -33.95 -36.58
N ILE A 178 0.49 -33.61 -36.07
CA ILE A 178 1.65 -33.21 -36.89
C ILE A 178 2.86 -34.14 -36.69
N GLY A 179 3.03 -34.70 -35.51
CA GLY A 179 4.25 -35.40 -35.13
C GLY A 179 5.39 -34.44 -34.75
N VAL A 180 6.29 -34.87 -33.87
CA VAL A 180 7.29 -33.98 -33.29
C VAL A 180 8.39 -33.66 -34.29
N GLY A 181 8.82 -34.64 -35.10
CA GLY A 181 9.79 -34.41 -36.18
C GLY A 181 9.28 -33.37 -37.20
N GLY A 182 8.03 -33.51 -37.64
CA GLY A 182 7.39 -32.57 -38.57
C GLY A 182 7.20 -31.18 -37.95
N GLY A 183 6.72 -31.12 -36.71
CA GLY A 183 6.57 -29.87 -35.95
C GLY A 183 7.90 -29.13 -35.77
N THR A 184 8.99 -29.85 -35.52
CA THR A 184 10.33 -29.28 -35.40
C THR A 184 10.78 -28.59 -36.69
N VAL A 185 10.55 -29.24 -37.83
CA VAL A 185 10.91 -28.66 -39.14
C VAL A 185 10.07 -27.43 -39.43
N MET A 186 8.76 -27.50 -39.18
CA MET A 186 7.84 -26.38 -39.41
C MET A 186 8.15 -25.18 -38.51
N ALA A 187 8.38 -25.39 -37.21
CA ALA A 187 8.73 -24.32 -36.27
C ALA A 187 10.03 -23.59 -36.68
N MET A 188 11.07 -24.36 -37.04
CA MET A 188 12.35 -23.78 -37.47
C MET A 188 12.21 -22.98 -38.77
N LYS A 189 11.42 -23.51 -39.72
CA LYS A 189 11.11 -22.84 -40.98
C LYS A 189 10.29 -21.57 -40.76
N ALA A 190 9.32 -21.60 -39.84
CA ALA A 190 8.48 -20.46 -39.46
C ALA A 190 9.29 -19.28 -38.90
N GLY A 191 10.47 -19.53 -38.32
CA GLY A 191 11.33 -18.50 -37.75
C GLY A 191 11.63 -18.67 -36.26
N CYS A 192 11.22 -19.79 -35.64
CA CYS A 192 11.66 -20.12 -34.28
C CYS A 192 13.16 -20.42 -34.27
N ASP A 193 13.89 -19.91 -33.28
CA ASP A 193 15.32 -20.12 -33.11
C ASP A 193 15.63 -21.27 -32.14
N LEU A 194 14.71 -21.53 -31.20
CA LEU A 194 14.79 -22.63 -30.24
C LEU A 194 13.48 -23.43 -30.23
N ILE A 195 13.60 -24.76 -30.22
CA ILE A 195 12.47 -25.69 -30.19
C ILE A 195 12.39 -26.30 -28.78
N LEU A 196 11.23 -26.17 -28.14
CA LEU A 196 11.04 -26.60 -26.75
C LEU A 196 10.46 -28.02 -26.66
N LEU A 197 11.12 -28.90 -25.92
CA LEU A 197 10.73 -30.28 -25.63
C LEU A 197 11.11 -30.63 -24.18
N CYS A 198 10.11 -30.87 -23.32
CA CYS A 198 10.30 -30.75 -21.87
C CYS A 198 10.53 -32.06 -21.12
N ARG A 199 10.06 -33.21 -21.61
CA ARG A 199 9.94 -34.44 -20.78
C ARG A 199 10.64 -35.65 -21.38
N SER A 200 10.33 -36.01 -22.62
CA SER A 200 10.70 -37.35 -23.13
C SER A 200 11.96 -37.31 -24.00
N PHE A 201 12.97 -38.10 -23.62
CA PHE A 201 14.21 -38.24 -24.39
C PHE A 201 13.96 -38.84 -25.79
N SER A 202 13.06 -39.81 -25.92
CA SER A 202 12.74 -40.38 -27.25
C SER A 202 12.14 -39.34 -28.19
N VAL A 203 11.32 -38.45 -27.64
CA VAL A 203 10.72 -37.33 -28.40
C VAL A 203 11.77 -36.28 -28.76
N GLN A 204 12.73 -36.01 -27.87
CA GLN A 204 13.88 -35.15 -28.19
C GLN A 204 14.74 -35.73 -29.32
N GLN A 205 14.95 -37.05 -29.35
CA GLN A 205 15.65 -37.72 -30.45
C GLN A 205 14.87 -37.63 -31.76
N GLU A 206 13.54 -37.80 -31.73
CA GLU A 206 12.68 -37.64 -32.91
C GLU A 206 12.82 -36.24 -33.51
N ALA A 207 12.81 -35.20 -32.68
CA ALA A 207 12.99 -33.82 -33.12
C ALA A 207 14.36 -33.58 -33.77
N ILE A 208 15.45 -34.09 -33.18
CA ILE A 208 16.80 -33.98 -33.75
C ILE A 208 16.86 -34.67 -35.12
N ASN A 209 16.27 -35.86 -35.24
CA ASN A 209 16.20 -36.60 -36.50
C ASN A 209 15.36 -35.86 -37.54
N GLY A 210 14.22 -35.28 -37.13
CA GLY A 210 13.37 -34.45 -37.98
C GLY A 210 14.10 -33.22 -38.51
N LEU A 211 14.82 -32.49 -37.64
CA LEU A 211 15.63 -31.35 -38.02
C LEU A 211 16.73 -31.74 -39.02
N LYS A 212 17.44 -32.84 -38.74
CA LYS A 212 18.47 -33.38 -39.64
C LYS A 212 17.90 -33.65 -41.03
N LEU A 213 16.78 -34.37 -41.11
CA LEU A 213 16.11 -34.69 -42.36
C LEU A 213 15.63 -33.43 -43.10
N GLY A 214 15.08 -32.45 -42.37
CA GLY A 214 14.66 -31.16 -42.94
C GLY A 214 15.82 -30.37 -43.56
N VAL A 215 17.04 -30.50 -43.02
CA VAL A 215 18.25 -29.90 -43.59
C VAL A 215 18.76 -30.70 -44.79
N GLU A 216 18.80 -32.03 -44.69
CA GLU A 216 19.25 -32.92 -45.77
C GLU A 216 18.38 -32.77 -47.03
N ASN A 217 17.07 -32.63 -46.86
CA ASN A 217 16.11 -32.45 -47.95
C ASN A 217 16.00 -30.98 -48.41
N GLY A 218 16.76 -30.05 -47.82
CA GLY A 218 16.79 -28.64 -48.24
C GLY A 218 15.58 -27.79 -47.82
N ILE A 219 14.66 -28.33 -47.01
CA ILE A 219 13.51 -27.58 -46.46
C ILE A 219 14.02 -26.47 -45.53
N ILE A 220 15.06 -26.75 -44.74
CA ILE A 220 15.72 -25.78 -43.87
C ILE A 220 17.09 -25.44 -44.44
N SER A 221 17.27 -24.17 -44.79
CA SER A 221 18.56 -23.70 -45.30
C SER A 221 19.60 -23.58 -44.20
N LYS A 222 20.88 -23.82 -44.53
CA LYS A 222 22.00 -23.57 -43.60
C LYS A 222 22.08 -22.09 -43.16
N SER A 223 21.61 -21.17 -43.99
CA SER A 223 21.57 -19.73 -43.66
C SER A 223 20.59 -19.44 -42.52
N ARG A 224 19.40 -20.04 -42.54
CA ARG A 224 18.39 -19.95 -41.47
C ARG A 224 18.97 -20.44 -40.13
N ILE A 225 19.71 -21.56 -40.14
CA ILE A 225 20.37 -22.08 -38.93
C ILE A 225 21.42 -21.10 -38.39
N ARG A 226 22.26 -20.53 -39.26
CA ARG A 226 23.29 -19.57 -38.84
C ARG A 226 22.68 -18.30 -38.25
N GLU A 227 21.55 -17.86 -38.79
CA GLU A 227 20.80 -16.72 -38.26
C GLU A 227 20.28 -16.99 -36.84
N SER A 228 19.61 -18.13 -36.62
CA SER A 228 19.16 -18.54 -35.28
C SER A 228 20.34 -18.66 -34.31
N LEU A 229 21.43 -19.30 -34.76
CA LEU A 229 22.63 -19.50 -33.96
C LEU A 229 23.23 -18.16 -33.54
N ARG A 230 23.26 -17.16 -34.43
CA ARG A 230 23.76 -15.82 -34.10
C ARG A 230 22.96 -15.18 -32.98
N ARG A 231 21.62 -15.22 -33.04
CA ARG A 231 20.75 -14.67 -31.99
C ARG A 231 20.94 -15.38 -30.65
N VAL A 232 21.00 -16.72 -30.68
CA VAL A 232 21.19 -17.52 -29.46
C VAL A 232 22.56 -17.27 -28.84
N LEU A 233 23.62 -17.17 -29.63
CA LEU A 233 24.97 -16.89 -29.13
C LEU A 233 25.09 -15.46 -28.59
N ASP A 234 24.48 -14.48 -29.27
CA ASP A 234 24.41 -13.09 -28.81
C ASP A 234 23.68 -12.99 -27.45
N MET A 235 22.52 -13.64 -27.32
CA MET A 235 21.79 -13.72 -26.05
C MET A 235 22.61 -14.40 -24.95
N LYS A 236 23.29 -15.53 -25.24
CA LYS A 236 24.17 -16.22 -24.28
C LYS A 236 25.33 -15.33 -23.82
N SER A 237 25.94 -14.58 -24.74
CA SER A 237 27.09 -13.72 -24.44
C SER A 237 26.76 -12.60 -23.45
N ARG A 238 25.50 -12.14 -23.41
CA ARG A 238 25.03 -11.13 -22.46
C ARG A 238 24.71 -11.69 -21.07
N CYS A 239 24.35 -12.98 -20.96
CA CYS A 239 23.82 -13.52 -19.72
C CYS A 239 24.79 -14.41 -18.93
N THR A 240 25.71 -15.11 -19.61
CA THR A 240 26.57 -16.10 -18.97
C THR A 240 27.95 -16.24 -19.61
N SER A 241 28.89 -16.71 -18.82
CA SER A 241 30.20 -17.21 -19.25
C SER A 241 30.41 -18.62 -18.69
N TRP A 242 31.43 -19.35 -19.15
CA TRP A 242 31.78 -20.64 -18.56
C TRP A 242 32.18 -20.52 -17.09
N GLU A 243 32.88 -19.44 -16.73
CA GLU A 243 33.23 -19.14 -15.34
C GLU A 243 31.99 -18.96 -14.48
N LYS A 244 31.01 -18.16 -14.92
CA LYS A 244 29.74 -17.96 -14.20
C LYS A 244 28.91 -19.25 -14.12
N ALA A 245 28.83 -20.00 -15.22
CA ALA A 245 28.00 -21.20 -15.32
C ALA A 245 28.53 -22.35 -14.45
N LEU A 246 29.85 -22.50 -14.35
CA LEU A 246 30.49 -23.56 -13.57
C LEU A 246 30.62 -23.23 -12.08
N ASN A 247 30.41 -21.98 -11.68
CA ASN A 247 30.57 -21.52 -10.30
C ASN A 247 29.30 -20.80 -9.76
N PRO A 248 28.13 -21.46 -9.72
CA PRO A 248 26.96 -20.88 -9.08
C PRO A 248 27.19 -20.71 -7.56
N PRO A 249 26.82 -19.56 -6.95
CA PRO A 249 27.01 -19.33 -5.51
C PRO A 249 26.30 -20.33 -4.59
N GLY A 250 25.24 -20.97 -5.08
CA GLY A 250 24.51 -22.04 -4.42
C GLY A 250 23.83 -21.62 -3.12
N ILE A 251 23.70 -22.59 -2.21
CA ILE A 251 22.96 -22.47 -0.94
C ILE A 251 23.51 -21.33 -0.06
N SER A 252 24.83 -21.08 -0.12
CA SER A 252 25.48 -20.06 0.72
C SER A 252 24.91 -18.65 0.50
N LEU A 253 24.62 -18.30 -0.75
CA LEU A 253 24.02 -17.01 -1.10
C LEU A 253 22.52 -17.01 -0.81
N LEU A 254 21.82 -18.11 -1.10
CA LEU A 254 20.40 -18.27 -0.79
C LEU A 254 20.11 -18.07 0.70
N SER A 255 20.90 -18.68 1.58
CA SER A 255 20.75 -18.54 3.03
C SER A 255 20.91 -17.09 3.51
N LYS A 256 21.76 -16.28 2.84
CA LYS A 256 21.93 -14.85 3.16
C LYS A 256 20.74 -14.01 2.70
N MET A 257 20.14 -14.34 1.56
CA MET A 257 19.02 -13.60 0.97
C MET A 257 17.67 -13.95 1.62
N GLN A 258 17.51 -15.20 2.09
CA GLN A 258 16.23 -15.76 2.56
C GLN A 258 15.47 -14.88 3.56
N PRO A 259 16.08 -14.26 4.60
CA PRO A 259 15.32 -13.44 5.54
C PRO A 259 14.70 -12.21 4.86
N SER A 260 15.46 -11.55 4.00
CA SER A 260 15.00 -10.35 3.27
C SER A 260 13.89 -10.68 2.27
N HIS A 261 14.03 -11.79 1.55
CA HIS A 261 13.04 -12.24 0.57
C HIS A 261 11.76 -12.75 1.23
N THR A 262 11.87 -13.37 2.42
CA THR A 262 10.71 -13.79 3.22
C THR A 262 9.92 -12.56 3.71
N SER A 263 10.62 -11.51 4.16
CA SER A 263 9.98 -10.23 4.53
C SER A 263 9.30 -9.58 3.32
N LEU A 264 9.96 -9.57 2.17
CA LEU A 264 9.40 -9.07 0.91
C LEU A 264 8.13 -9.83 0.50
N SER A 265 8.17 -11.17 0.56
CA SER A 265 7.02 -12.04 0.28
C SER A 265 5.85 -11.73 1.22
N THR A 266 6.11 -11.62 2.53
CA THR A 266 5.09 -11.28 3.52
C THR A 266 4.46 -9.91 3.25
N ARG A 267 5.27 -8.91 2.88
CA ARG A 267 4.80 -7.57 2.50
C ARG A 267 3.94 -7.61 1.22
N ALA A 268 4.34 -8.39 0.23
CA ALA A 268 3.60 -8.57 -1.01
C ALA A 268 2.22 -9.20 -0.76
N TYR A 269 2.16 -10.30 0.00
CA TYR A 269 0.89 -10.92 0.37
C TYR A 269 0.02 -10.02 1.25
N SER A 270 0.61 -9.36 2.24
CA SER A 270 -0.14 -8.43 3.10
C SER A 270 -0.80 -7.30 2.31
N SER A 271 -0.19 -6.91 1.19
CA SER A 271 -0.69 -5.82 0.34
C SER A 271 -1.62 -6.28 -0.79
N SER A 272 -1.59 -7.58 -1.16
CA SER A 272 -2.33 -8.10 -2.31
C SER A 272 -3.74 -8.58 -1.95
N LEU A 273 -3.93 -9.13 -0.75
CA LEU A 273 -5.23 -9.70 -0.34
C LEU A 273 -6.33 -8.65 -0.43
N THR A 274 -7.42 -9.02 -1.10
CA THR A 274 -8.49 -8.11 -1.50
C THR A 274 -9.80 -8.55 -0.85
N VAL A 275 -10.39 -7.69 -0.02
CA VAL A 275 -11.79 -7.84 0.38
C VAL A 275 -12.65 -7.17 -0.68
N VAL A 276 -13.26 -7.97 -1.55
CA VAL A 276 -14.08 -7.47 -2.66
C VAL A 276 -15.36 -6.84 -2.14
N ARG A 277 -15.95 -7.44 -1.10
CA ARG A 277 -17.11 -6.94 -0.38
C ARG A 277 -17.26 -7.63 0.96
N ASP A 278 -17.86 -6.92 1.91
CA ASP A 278 -18.32 -7.43 3.19
C ASP A 278 -19.64 -6.74 3.54
N LYS A 279 -20.76 -7.28 3.04
CA LYS A 279 -22.09 -6.62 3.16
C LYS A 279 -22.61 -6.57 4.61
N HIS A 280 -22.16 -7.51 5.44
CA HIS A 280 -22.72 -7.71 6.79
C HIS A 280 -21.70 -7.41 7.89
N ASN A 281 -20.53 -6.82 7.55
CA ASN A 281 -19.42 -6.61 8.48
C ASN A 281 -19.00 -7.91 9.19
N ASN A 282 -18.92 -9.00 8.43
CA ASN A 282 -18.53 -10.32 8.94
C ASN A 282 -17.04 -10.40 9.32
N ILE A 283 -16.23 -9.42 8.90
CA ILE A 283 -14.83 -9.29 9.30
C ILE A 283 -14.60 -7.98 10.10
N PRO A 284 -13.87 -8.02 11.22
CA PRO A 284 -13.16 -9.18 11.77
C PRO A 284 -14.10 -10.19 12.44
N LEU A 285 -13.77 -11.48 12.34
CA LEU A 285 -14.52 -12.60 12.93
C LEU A 285 -14.73 -12.44 14.43
N SER A 286 -13.80 -11.79 15.14
CA SER A 286 -13.92 -11.47 16.56
C SER A 286 -15.07 -10.53 16.90
N SER A 287 -15.66 -9.84 15.92
CA SER A 287 -16.85 -9.00 16.11
C SER A 287 -18.17 -9.75 15.96
N VAL A 288 -18.12 -10.98 15.45
CA VAL A 288 -19.32 -11.76 15.09
C VAL A 288 -19.36 -13.15 15.74
N LEU A 289 -18.23 -13.62 16.27
CA LEU A 289 -18.10 -14.89 16.96
C LEU A 289 -17.53 -14.72 18.37
N GLU A 290 -18.22 -15.29 19.35
CA GLU A 290 -17.72 -15.44 20.72
C GLU A 290 -16.74 -16.62 20.82
N PRO A 291 -15.77 -16.66 21.75
CA PRO A 291 -14.70 -17.68 21.79
C PRO A 291 -15.17 -19.15 21.87
N ASP A 292 -16.29 -19.42 22.51
CA ASP A 292 -16.87 -20.76 22.70
C ASP A 292 -17.64 -21.28 21.47
N GLU A 293 -18.03 -20.39 20.55
CA GLU A 293 -18.77 -20.75 19.35
C GLU A 293 -17.96 -21.59 18.35
N GLU A 294 -18.64 -22.31 17.44
CA GLU A 294 -17.95 -23.19 16.47
C GLU A 294 -17.81 -22.50 15.09
N LEU A 295 -16.59 -22.41 14.56
CA LEU A 295 -16.33 -21.97 13.18
C LEU A 295 -16.19 -23.19 12.26
N LEU A 296 -16.93 -23.23 11.15
CA LEU A 296 -16.80 -24.26 10.13
C LEU A 296 -15.99 -23.77 8.94
N LEU A 297 -14.92 -24.49 8.60
CA LEU A 297 -14.10 -24.31 7.40
C LEU A 297 -14.42 -25.41 6.39
N LEU A 298 -14.89 -25.02 5.20
CA LEU A 298 -15.20 -25.88 4.07
C LEU A 298 -14.20 -25.64 2.94
N THR A 299 -13.43 -26.65 2.56
CA THR A 299 -12.36 -26.50 1.55
C THR A 299 -12.51 -27.47 0.38
N PRO A 300 -12.13 -27.07 -0.85
CA PRO A 300 -12.14 -27.97 -2.00
C PRO A 300 -10.93 -28.89 -1.94
N LEU A 301 -11.00 -30.00 -2.68
CA LEU A 301 -9.85 -30.86 -2.92
C LEU A 301 -9.04 -30.30 -4.10
N ILE A 302 -7.81 -29.84 -3.83
CA ILE A 302 -6.90 -29.32 -4.86
C ILE A 302 -5.52 -29.96 -4.77
N LYS A 303 -4.79 -29.99 -5.88
CA LYS A 303 -3.41 -30.49 -5.88
C LYS A 303 -2.49 -29.48 -5.17
N PRO A 304 -1.54 -29.93 -4.34
CA PRO A 304 -0.55 -29.04 -3.75
C PRO A 304 0.31 -28.40 -4.84
N LEU A 305 0.80 -27.18 -4.58
CA LEU A 305 1.71 -26.51 -5.50
C LEU A 305 3.01 -27.32 -5.66
N PRO A 306 3.60 -27.36 -6.88
CA PRO A 306 4.94 -27.89 -7.08
C PRO A 306 5.94 -27.24 -6.13
N ALA A 307 6.89 -28.01 -5.61
CA ALA A 307 7.91 -27.57 -4.66
C ALA A 307 7.37 -26.95 -3.34
N SER A 308 6.09 -27.13 -3.00
CA SER A 308 5.58 -26.78 -1.67
C SER A 308 6.16 -27.70 -0.59
N ALA A 309 6.29 -27.19 0.63
CA ALA A 309 6.71 -27.98 1.80
C ALA A 309 5.82 -29.24 1.99
N MET A 310 4.53 -29.11 1.66
CA MET A 310 3.60 -30.24 1.70
C MET A 310 3.91 -31.30 0.63
N LEU A 311 4.18 -30.90 -0.62
CA LEU A 311 4.53 -31.88 -1.65
C LEU A 311 5.83 -32.62 -1.31
N LEU A 312 6.80 -31.90 -0.75
CA LEU A 312 8.06 -32.47 -0.23
C LEU A 312 7.79 -33.49 0.90
N SER A 313 6.99 -33.14 1.91
CA SER A 313 6.68 -34.07 3.00
C SER A 313 5.98 -35.33 2.50
N MET A 314 5.01 -35.18 1.59
CA MET A 314 4.31 -36.31 0.97
C MET A 314 5.26 -37.20 0.16
N THR A 315 6.16 -36.60 -0.63
CA THR A 315 7.11 -37.37 -1.46
C THR A 315 8.11 -38.11 -0.58
N THR A 316 8.56 -37.48 0.51
CA THR A 316 9.47 -38.09 1.48
C THR A 316 8.82 -39.28 2.22
N GLU A 317 7.52 -39.18 2.55
CA GLU A 317 6.74 -40.26 3.14
C GLU A 317 6.54 -41.43 2.17
N VAL A 318 6.24 -41.15 0.90
CA VAL A 318 6.10 -42.18 -0.16
C VAL A 318 7.43 -42.88 -0.41
N SER A 319 8.55 -42.14 -0.45
CA SER A 319 9.90 -42.72 -0.56
C SER A 319 10.27 -43.59 0.64
N ARG A 320 9.84 -43.22 1.87
CA ARG A 320 10.02 -44.07 3.07
C ARG A 320 9.15 -45.33 3.05
N ALA A 321 8.01 -45.30 2.36
CA ALA A 321 7.11 -46.45 2.23
C ALA A 321 7.53 -47.46 1.13
N GLY A 322 8.65 -47.23 0.43
CA GLY A 322 9.18 -48.17 -0.57
C GLY A 322 8.39 -48.26 -1.88
N LEU A 323 7.51 -47.30 -2.16
CA LEU A 323 6.71 -47.24 -3.39
C LEU A 323 7.46 -46.45 -4.48
N SER A 324 7.42 -46.91 -5.73
CA SER A 324 8.09 -46.22 -6.84
C SER A 324 7.44 -44.85 -7.09
N ALA A 325 8.30 -43.83 -7.22
CA ALA A 325 7.91 -42.47 -7.56
C ALA A 325 7.64 -42.33 -9.07
N ASP A 326 6.79 -43.17 -9.64
CA ASP A 326 6.22 -42.87 -10.95
C ASP A 326 5.17 -41.77 -10.79
N ALA A 327 5.29 -40.69 -11.55
CA ALA A 327 4.32 -39.58 -11.54
C ALA A 327 2.88 -40.03 -11.93
N ALA A 328 2.72 -41.25 -12.42
CA ALA A 328 1.45 -41.89 -12.74
C ALA A 328 0.82 -42.67 -11.56
N SER A 329 1.51 -42.87 -10.43
CA SER A 329 1.04 -43.69 -9.31
C SER A 329 0.26 -42.94 -8.22
N TRP A 330 -0.16 -41.69 -8.49
CA TRP A 330 -0.85 -40.78 -7.56
C TRP A 330 -2.22 -41.26 -7.04
N GLU A 331 -2.71 -42.42 -7.44
CA GLU A 331 -4.10 -42.84 -7.21
C GLU A 331 -4.34 -43.68 -5.95
N ARG A 332 -3.35 -44.27 -5.28
CA ARG A 332 -3.67 -45.25 -4.23
C ARG A 332 -2.71 -45.24 -3.04
N SER A 333 -2.93 -44.36 -2.07
CA SER A 333 -2.81 -44.74 -0.65
C SER A 333 -3.32 -43.67 0.33
N ALA A 334 -3.84 -44.17 1.46
CA ALA A 334 -4.19 -43.51 2.72
C ALA A 334 -5.57 -42.82 2.86
N SER A 335 -6.10 -42.87 4.08
CA SER A 335 -7.41 -42.45 4.60
C SER A 335 -7.78 -40.96 4.46
N VAL A 336 -7.03 -40.22 3.65
CA VAL A 336 -7.17 -38.79 3.37
C VAL A 336 -7.31 -38.65 1.86
N MET A 337 -8.37 -37.99 1.38
CA MET A 337 -8.53 -37.83 -0.07
C MET A 337 -7.38 -36.96 -0.63
N SER A 338 -6.86 -37.32 -1.81
CA SER A 338 -5.83 -36.52 -2.48
C SER A 338 -6.26 -35.05 -2.58
N GLY A 339 -5.45 -34.15 -2.01
CA GLY A 339 -5.71 -32.71 -1.98
C GLY A 339 -6.39 -32.15 -0.72
N GLU A 340 -6.87 -32.99 0.19
CA GLU A 340 -7.47 -32.56 1.47
C GLU A 340 -6.45 -31.94 2.43
N SER A 341 -5.17 -32.28 2.28
CA SER A 341 -4.09 -31.78 3.12
C SER A 341 -3.73 -30.31 2.88
N VAL A 342 -4.05 -29.76 1.71
CA VAL A 342 -3.57 -28.43 1.27
C VAL A 342 -3.97 -27.32 2.24
N PHE A 343 -5.18 -27.39 2.80
CA PHE A 343 -5.69 -26.36 3.71
C PHE A 343 -5.61 -26.74 5.19
N LYS A 344 -4.96 -27.86 5.55
CA LYS A 344 -4.87 -28.29 6.97
C LYS A 344 -4.15 -27.26 7.84
N GLU A 345 -3.05 -26.69 7.35
CA GLU A 345 -2.31 -25.67 8.12
C GLU A 345 -3.08 -24.35 8.21
N PHE A 346 -3.93 -24.04 7.22
CA PHE A 346 -4.85 -22.91 7.31
C PHE A 346 -5.91 -23.13 8.39
N GLY A 347 -6.53 -24.31 8.45
CA GLY A 347 -7.45 -24.67 9.54
C GLY A 347 -6.78 -24.62 10.92
N ARG A 348 -5.55 -25.12 11.05
CA ARG A 348 -4.76 -25.02 12.29
C ARG A 348 -4.42 -23.58 12.67
N SER A 349 -4.03 -22.76 11.70
CA SER A 349 -3.73 -21.34 11.93
C SER A 349 -4.95 -20.57 12.40
N LEU A 350 -6.13 -20.84 11.82
CA LEU A 350 -7.40 -20.31 12.31
C LEU A 350 -7.69 -20.74 13.75
N ALA A 351 -7.49 -22.03 14.08
CA ALA A 351 -7.72 -22.53 15.43
C ALA A 351 -6.78 -21.90 16.47
N ARG A 352 -5.48 -21.74 16.13
CA ARG A 352 -4.50 -21.06 16.99
C ARG A 352 -4.87 -19.59 17.21
N GLN A 353 -5.23 -18.87 16.15
CA GLN A 353 -5.59 -17.46 16.22
C GLN A 353 -6.87 -17.23 17.04
N ARG A 354 -7.85 -18.12 16.89
CA ARG A 354 -9.14 -18.02 17.60
C ARG A 354 -9.04 -18.39 19.08
N ASN A 355 -8.09 -19.26 19.44
CA ASN A 355 -8.10 -19.97 20.72
C ASN A 355 -9.44 -20.67 21.01
N GLY A 356 -10.03 -21.30 19.99
CA GLY A 356 -11.35 -21.92 20.08
C GLY A 356 -11.62 -22.96 19.00
N ARG A 357 -12.84 -23.52 18.97
CA ARG A 357 -13.21 -24.64 18.08
C ARG A 357 -13.30 -24.22 16.60
N VAL A 358 -12.52 -24.91 15.76
CA VAL A 358 -12.61 -24.84 14.30
C VAL A 358 -12.85 -26.25 13.77
N LEU A 359 -13.99 -26.45 13.13
CA LEU A 359 -14.31 -27.68 12.40
C LEU A 359 -13.84 -27.50 10.95
N HIS A 360 -13.05 -28.44 10.44
CA HIS A 360 -12.55 -28.39 9.07
C HIS A 360 -12.96 -29.66 8.34
N THR A 361 -13.67 -29.52 7.22
CA THR A 361 -13.99 -30.64 6.33
C THR A 361 -13.87 -30.22 4.87
N SER A 362 -13.62 -31.20 4.00
CA SER A 362 -13.52 -30.99 2.57
C SER A 362 -14.82 -31.32 1.84
N TYR A 363 -15.07 -30.62 0.73
CA TYR A 363 -16.20 -30.89 -0.15
C TYR A 363 -15.74 -31.29 -1.56
N THR A 364 -16.62 -32.01 -2.28
CA THR A 364 -16.30 -32.61 -3.58
C THR A 364 -17.42 -32.37 -4.59
N ALA A 365 -17.29 -32.93 -5.80
CA ALA A 365 -18.33 -32.89 -6.83
C ALA A 365 -19.65 -33.56 -6.43
N ASN A 366 -19.70 -34.30 -5.31
CA ASN A 366 -20.92 -34.90 -4.76
C ASN A 366 -21.86 -33.87 -4.11
N GLY A 367 -21.50 -32.58 -4.08
CA GLY A 367 -22.34 -31.51 -3.58
C GLY A 367 -22.46 -31.48 -2.04
N VAL A 368 -23.51 -30.81 -1.56
CA VAL A 368 -23.83 -30.74 -0.13
C VAL A 368 -24.39 -32.09 0.31
N ARG A 369 -23.83 -32.65 1.38
CA ARG A 369 -24.18 -33.97 1.92
C ARG A 369 -24.78 -33.79 3.32
N PRO A 370 -25.53 -34.77 3.87
CA PRO A 370 -26.09 -34.66 5.22
C PRO A 370 -25.05 -34.32 6.31
N VAL A 371 -23.81 -34.80 6.16
CA VAL A 371 -22.72 -34.42 7.07
C VAL A 371 -22.38 -32.93 6.99
N HIS A 372 -22.38 -32.34 5.78
CA HIS A 372 -22.16 -30.91 5.59
C HIS A 372 -23.32 -30.10 6.18
N GLU A 373 -24.57 -30.52 5.93
CA GLU A 373 -25.78 -29.88 6.49
C GLU A 373 -25.73 -29.84 8.02
N ASN A 374 -25.48 -31.00 8.66
CA ASN A 374 -25.36 -31.09 10.12
C ASN A 374 -24.25 -30.19 10.69
N LEU A 375 -23.11 -30.10 9.99
CA LEU A 375 -22.01 -29.23 10.42
C LEU A 375 -22.36 -27.74 10.23
N ILE A 376 -23.00 -27.39 9.11
CA ILE A 376 -23.45 -26.02 8.81
C ILE A 376 -24.50 -25.59 9.82
N ASP A 377 -25.43 -26.45 10.20
CA ASP A 377 -26.47 -26.14 11.18
C ASP A 377 -25.87 -25.88 12.57
N ARG A 378 -24.88 -26.68 12.98
CA ARG A 378 -24.19 -26.55 14.27
C ARG A 378 -23.27 -25.35 14.39
N ALA A 379 -22.54 -24.99 13.33
CA ALA A 379 -21.54 -23.92 13.40
C ALA A 379 -22.19 -22.55 13.57
N SER A 380 -21.53 -21.60 14.25
CA SER A 380 -22.01 -20.21 14.36
C SER A 380 -21.59 -19.35 13.16
N ALA A 381 -20.55 -19.75 12.41
CA ALA A 381 -20.15 -19.13 11.15
C ALA A 381 -19.50 -20.13 10.20
N VAL A 382 -19.51 -19.83 8.91
CA VAL A 382 -18.95 -20.70 7.86
C VAL A 382 -17.98 -19.94 6.97
N ILE A 383 -16.80 -20.50 6.75
CA ILE A 383 -15.85 -20.09 5.71
C ILE A 383 -15.87 -21.13 4.60
N VAL A 384 -16.17 -20.71 3.37
CA VAL A 384 -16.09 -21.55 2.19
C VAL A 384 -14.91 -21.09 1.34
N VAL A 385 -13.91 -21.95 1.17
CA VAL A 385 -12.77 -21.68 0.28
C VAL A 385 -13.13 -22.16 -1.12
N THR A 386 -12.75 -21.43 -2.17
CA THR A 386 -12.88 -21.89 -3.56
C THR A 386 -11.58 -21.71 -4.33
N ALA A 387 -11.36 -22.58 -5.32
CA ALA A 387 -10.23 -22.52 -6.22
C ALA A 387 -10.70 -22.76 -7.65
N ASP A 388 -10.76 -21.67 -8.43
CA ASP A 388 -11.22 -21.66 -9.82
C ASP A 388 -12.62 -22.27 -9.98
N ALA A 389 -13.58 -21.81 -9.16
CA ALA A 389 -14.97 -22.28 -9.16
C ALA A 389 -15.67 -22.09 -10.51
N ASN A 390 -15.26 -21.11 -11.31
CA ASN A 390 -15.78 -20.95 -12.69
C ASN A 390 -15.36 -22.10 -13.62
N ARG A 391 -14.19 -22.70 -13.37
CA ARG A 391 -13.72 -23.91 -14.10
C ARG A 391 -14.22 -25.19 -13.44
N ASN A 392 -14.54 -25.13 -12.15
CA ASN A 392 -15.00 -26.23 -11.33
C ASN A 392 -16.44 -25.98 -10.85
N LEU A 393 -17.42 -26.08 -11.77
CA LEU A 393 -18.81 -25.67 -11.52
C LEU A 393 -19.45 -26.28 -10.27
N TYR A 394 -19.00 -27.46 -9.84
CA TYR A 394 -19.45 -28.07 -8.58
C TYR A 394 -19.13 -27.19 -7.36
N GLN A 395 -17.99 -26.49 -7.34
CA GLN A 395 -17.64 -25.55 -6.27
C GLN A 395 -18.58 -24.33 -6.30
N ASN A 396 -18.96 -23.87 -7.50
CA ASN A 396 -19.92 -22.78 -7.64
C ASN A 396 -21.28 -23.16 -7.04
N GLY A 397 -21.81 -24.30 -7.45
CA GLY A 397 -23.08 -24.84 -6.93
C GLY A 397 -23.05 -25.10 -5.42
N PHE A 398 -21.98 -25.72 -4.93
CA PHE A 398 -21.78 -25.99 -3.49
C PHE A 398 -21.79 -24.70 -2.68
N THR A 399 -20.99 -23.70 -3.07
CA THR A 399 -20.86 -22.44 -2.35
C THR A 399 -22.18 -21.67 -2.29
N LYS A 400 -22.91 -21.61 -3.42
CA LYS A 400 -24.24 -20.97 -3.47
C LYS A 400 -25.24 -21.68 -2.57
N HIS A 401 -25.24 -23.02 -2.57
CA HIS A 401 -26.11 -23.81 -1.71
C HIS A 401 -25.83 -23.55 -0.22
N VAL A 402 -24.56 -23.57 0.20
CA VAL A 402 -24.17 -23.23 1.58
C VAL A 402 -24.59 -21.81 1.94
N SER A 403 -24.36 -20.83 1.07
CA SER A 403 -24.78 -19.45 1.31
C SER A 403 -26.29 -19.31 1.44
N LEU A 404 -27.08 -20.05 0.66
CA LEU A 404 -28.54 -20.07 0.76
C LEU A 404 -29.01 -20.67 2.07
N MET A 405 -28.42 -21.79 2.51
CA MET A 405 -28.74 -22.43 3.79
C MET A 405 -28.51 -21.47 4.95
N CYS A 406 -27.33 -20.86 5.02
CA CYS A 406 -26.98 -19.91 6.08
C CYS A 406 -27.88 -18.66 6.08
N ASN A 407 -28.38 -18.23 4.92
CA ASN A 407 -29.28 -17.09 4.80
C ASN A 407 -30.76 -17.42 5.11
N SER A 408 -31.12 -18.70 5.18
CA SER A 408 -32.52 -19.17 5.30
C SER A 408 -32.85 -19.77 6.67
N GLN A 409 -31.96 -19.61 7.67
CA GLN A 409 -32.20 -20.09 9.03
C GLN A 409 -33.14 -19.18 9.83
N PHE A 410 -33.98 -19.80 10.64
CA PHE A 410 -34.94 -19.14 11.54
C PHE A 410 -34.63 -19.52 12.99
N SER A 411 -34.75 -18.54 13.89
CA SER A 411 -34.77 -18.71 15.33
C SER A 411 -35.97 -19.60 15.75
N PRO A 412 -35.93 -20.29 16.90
CA PRO A 412 -37.09 -20.98 17.48
C PRO A 412 -38.34 -20.09 17.61
N ASN A 413 -38.14 -18.77 17.69
CA ASN A 413 -39.22 -17.77 17.78
C ASN A 413 -39.74 -17.29 16.41
N GLY A 414 -39.26 -17.87 15.30
CA GLY A 414 -39.69 -17.53 13.93
C GLY A 414 -38.95 -16.34 13.29
N GLU A 415 -37.99 -15.72 13.98
CA GLU A 415 -37.17 -14.62 13.43
C GLU A 415 -36.07 -15.14 12.52
N ARG A 416 -35.87 -14.51 11.36
CA ARG A 416 -34.80 -14.88 10.43
C ARG A 416 -33.43 -14.49 11.02
N ARG A 417 -32.58 -15.47 11.31
CA ARG A 417 -31.20 -15.25 11.81
C ARG A 417 -30.22 -15.73 10.75
N ALA A 418 -29.74 -14.80 9.92
CA ALA A 418 -28.75 -15.11 8.91
C ALA A 418 -27.40 -15.44 9.59
N LYS A 419 -26.83 -16.60 9.23
CA LYS A 419 -25.53 -17.04 9.73
C LYS A 419 -24.40 -16.38 8.91
N PRO A 420 -23.33 -15.87 9.55
CA PRO A 420 -22.18 -15.32 8.84
C PRO A 420 -21.55 -16.35 7.89
N VAL A 421 -21.45 -15.99 6.61
CA VAL A 421 -20.73 -16.76 5.60
C VAL A 421 -19.68 -15.88 4.94
N ILE A 422 -18.45 -16.40 4.89
CA ILE A 422 -17.31 -15.77 4.21
C ILE A 422 -16.86 -16.71 3.10
N VAL A 423 -16.85 -16.21 1.87
CA VAL A 423 -16.30 -16.95 0.72
C VAL A 423 -14.90 -16.43 0.41
N VAL A 424 -13.93 -17.34 0.34
CA VAL A 424 -12.52 -17.03 0.07
C VAL A 424 -12.11 -17.70 -1.24
N ALA A 425 -11.90 -16.91 -2.29
CA ALA A 425 -11.31 -17.41 -3.52
C ALA A 425 -9.78 -17.35 -3.45
N VAL A 426 -9.15 -18.53 -3.49
CA VAL A 426 -7.69 -18.65 -3.34
C VAL A 426 -6.94 -18.74 -4.67
N SER A 427 -7.65 -18.73 -5.79
CA SER A 427 -7.09 -18.67 -7.14
C SER A 427 -7.78 -17.53 -7.89
N SER A 428 -8.61 -17.83 -8.89
CA SER A 428 -9.34 -16.82 -9.67
C SER A 428 -10.19 -15.89 -8.78
N PRO A 429 -10.00 -14.56 -8.86
CA PRO A 429 -10.88 -13.62 -8.19
C PRO A 429 -12.25 -13.51 -8.86
N TYR A 430 -12.43 -14.09 -10.03
CA TYR A 430 -13.66 -13.98 -10.82
C TYR A 430 -14.73 -15.00 -10.41
N ASP A 431 -14.44 -15.94 -9.50
CA ASP A 431 -15.36 -16.99 -9.04
C ASP A 431 -16.72 -16.42 -8.61
N PHE A 432 -16.69 -15.33 -7.83
CA PHE A 432 -17.91 -14.65 -7.36
C PHE A 432 -17.80 -13.13 -7.42
N ALA A 433 -16.77 -12.53 -8.01
CA ALA A 433 -16.57 -11.06 -7.98
C ALA A 433 -17.84 -10.26 -8.35
N THR A 434 -18.60 -10.71 -9.34
CA THR A 434 -19.83 -10.04 -9.80
C THR A 434 -21.13 -10.67 -9.29
N ASP A 435 -21.07 -11.73 -8.48
CA ASP A 435 -22.25 -12.45 -7.99
C ASP A 435 -22.79 -11.82 -6.69
N PRO A 436 -23.95 -11.13 -6.70
CA PRO A 436 -24.45 -10.43 -5.52
C PRO A 436 -24.99 -11.36 -4.43
N SER A 437 -25.20 -12.66 -4.72
CA SER A 437 -25.72 -13.64 -3.74
C SER A 437 -24.73 -13.94 -2.62
N ILE A 438 -23.44 -13.72 -2.86
CA ILE A 438 -22.38 -13.91 -1.86
C ILE A 438 -22.14 -12.60 -1.11
N GLY A 439 -22.44 -12.58 0.19
CA GLY A 439 -22.38 -11.37 1.02
C GLY A 439 -20.97 -10.88 1.34
N THR A 440 -20.09 -11.79 1.78
CA THR A 440 -18.68 -11.50 2.12
C THR A 440 -17.78 -12.30 1.21
N TYR A 441 -16.92 -11.63 0.45
CA TYR A 441 -16.06 -12.25 -0.57
C TYR A 441 -14.64 -11.68 -0.52
N ILE A 442 -13.66 -12.57 -0.36
CA ILE A 442 -12.24 -12.25 -0.22
C ILE A 442 -11.44 -13.01 -1.29
N CYS A 443 -10.44 -12.37 -1.88
CA CYS A 443 -9.54 -12.96 -2.85
C CYS A 443 -8.09 -12.95 -2.33
N THR A 444 -7.43 -14.11 -2.36
CA THR A 444 -5.99 -14.22 -2.00
C THR A 444 -5.08 -14.40 -3.21
N TYR A 445 -5.62 -14.76 -4.37
CA TYR A 445 -4.90 -15.00 -5.66
C TYR A 445 -3.85 -16.13 -5.63
N ASP A 446 -3.60 -16.70 -4.46
CA ASP A 446 -2.69 -17.80 -4.21
C ASP A 446 -3.13 -18.54 -2.93
N PHE A 447 -2.81 -19.82 -2.86
CA PHE A 447 -3.06 -20.71 -1.72
C PHE A 447 -1.77 -21.18 -1.04
N THR A 448 -0.67 -20.45 -1.24
CA THR A 448 0.55 -20.61 -0.44
C THR A 448 0.30 -20.34 1.05
N GLU A 449 1.15 -20.92 1.89
CA GLU A 449 1.06 -20.75 3.34
C GLU A 449 1.14 -19.28 3.77
N THR A 450 2.02 -18.48 3.16
CA THR A 450 2.15 -17.05 3.45
C THR A 450 0.89 -16.24 3.08
N ALA A 451 0.22 -16.59 1.97
CA ALA A 451 -1.05 -15.98 1.58
C ALA A 451 -2.15 -16.31 2.61
N LEU A 452 -2.26 -17.58 3.01
CA LEU A 452 -3.28 -18.04 3.96
C LEU A 452 -3.02 -17.53 5.39
N GLN A 453 -1.76 -17.39 5.81
CA GLN A 453 -1.41 -16.73 7.07
C GLN A 453 -1.81 -15.24 7.05
N SER A 454 -1.57 -14.54 5.94
CA SER A 454 -2.02 -13.15 5.78
C SER A 454 -3.54 -13.04 5.80
N LEU A 455 -4.25 -14.02 5.24
CA LEU A 455 -5.70 -14.11 5.30
C LEU A 455 -6.20 -14.27 6.73
N VAL A 456 -5.58 -15.13 7.55
CA VAL A 456 -5.94 -15.26 8.98
C VAL A 456 -5.85 -13.92 9.69
N LYS A 457 -4.77 -13.16 9.47
CA LYS A 457 -4.59 -11.82 10.06
C LYS A 457 -5.69 -10.83 9.63
N ILE A 458 -6.13 -10.89 8.38
CA ILE A 458 -7.25 -10.05 7.88
C ILE A 458 -8.58 -10.48 8.51
N LEU A 459 -8.84 -11.79 8.56
CA LEU A 459 -10.06 -12.33 9.15
C LEU A 459 -10.23 -11.94 10.62
N TYR A 460 -9.14 -11.72 11.37
CA TYR A 460 -9.16 -11.29 12.76
C TYR A 460 -8.83 -9.80 12.97
N GLY A 461 -8.66 -9.02 11.90
CA GLY A 461 -8.47 -7.57 11.97
C GLY A 461 -7.06 -7.11 12.41
N GLU A 462 -6.09 -8.02 12.49
CA GLU A 462 -4.68 -7.68 12.75
C GLU A 462 -4.01 -6.98 11.56
N LEU A 463 -4.48 -7.30 10.35
CA LEU A 463 -4.04 -6.72 9.10
C LEU A 463 -5.22 -6.05 8.38
N THR A 464 -5.04 -4.80 7.97
CA THR A 464 -6.03 -4.10 7.14
C THR A 464 -5.82 -4.48 5.68
N PRO A 465 -6.83 -5.00 4.97
CA PRO A 465 -6.71 -5.35 3.55
C PRO A 465 -6.51 -4.08 2.71
N SER A 466 -5.48 -4.06 1.86
CA SER A 466 -5.20 -2.95 0.94
C SER A 466 -5.29 -3.33 -0.54
N GLY A 467 -5.44 -4.63 -0.84
CA GLY A 467 -5.51 -5.11 -2.20
C GLY A 467 -6.78 -4.65 -2.91
N SER A 468 -6.68 -4.53 -4.25
CA SER A 468 -7.81 -4.24 -5.12
C SER A 468 -7.92 -5.28 -6.22
N LEU A 469 -9.13 -5.55 -6.73
CA LEU A 469 -9.28 -6.42 -7.88
C LEU A 469 -8.48 -5.82 -9.06
N PRO A 470 -7.63 -6.59 -9.76
CA PRO A 470 -6.91 -6.09 -10.92
C PRO A 470 -7.81 -6.00 -12.15
N GLY A 471 -7.43 -5.16 -13.12
CA GLY A 471 -8.06 -5.06 -14.42
C GLY A 471 -9.36 -4.24 -14.49
N SER A 472 -10.26 -4.61 -15.39
CA SER A 472 -11.49 -3.89 -15.71
C SER A 472 -12.46 -3.80 -14.52
N LEU A 473 -12.52 -4.85 -13.69
CA LEU A 473 -13.29 -4.85 -12.44
C LEU A 473 -12.72 -3.87 -11.42
N SER A 474 -11.41 -3.59 -11.45
CA SER A 474 -10.79 -2.49 -10.69
C SER A 474 -11.35 -1.15 -11.11
N ARG A 475 -11.54 -0.91 -12.42
CA ARG A 475 -12.11 0.34 -12.90
C ARG A 475 -13.55 0.48 -12.46
N ASN A 476 -14.35 -0.59 -12.51
CA ASN A 476 -15.71 -0.57 -11.97
C ASN A 476 -15.75 -0.39 -10.44
N GLN A 477 -14.81 -0.98 -9.70
CA GLN A 477 -14.64 -0.71 -8.26
C GLN A 477 -14.07 0.67 -7.96
N ARG A 478 -13.22 1.27 -8.80
CA ARG A 478 -12.75 2.67 -8.69
C ARG A 478 -13.77 3.67 -9.23
N LEU A 479 -14.75 3.21 -10.00
CA LEU A 479 -15.94 3.94 -10.40
C LEU A 479 -17.04 3.83 -9.32
N GLN A 480 -17.13 2.70 -8.60
CA GLN A 480 -18.04 2.50 -7.45
C GLN A 480 -17.49 3.05 -6.13
N GLN A 481 -16.26 2.68 -5.74
CA GLN A 481 -15.34 3.57 -5.01
C GLN A 481 -14.84 4.64 -5.98
N SER A 482 -15.75 5.38 -6.61
CA SER A 482 -15.37 6.76 -6.90
C SER A 482 -14.80 7.26 -5.57
N ARG A 483 -13.55 7.70 -5.56
CA ARG A 483 -13.13 8.64 -4.52
C ARG A 483 -14.16 9.74 -4.67
N GLN A 484 -15.22 9.72 -3.85
CA GLN A 484 -16.30 10.69 -3.95
C GLN A 484 -15.57 12.02 -3.83
N HIS A 485 -15.46 12.72 -4.96
CA HIS A 485 -14.84 14.01 -5.00
C HIS A 485 -15.90 14.94 -4.48
N TRP A 486 -15.86 15.13 -3.16
CA TRP A 486 -16.72 16.08 -2.51
C TRP A 486 -16.42 17.45 -3.10
N LEU A 487 -17.47 18.21 -3.38
CA LEU A 487 -17.32 19.60 -3.73
C LEU A 487 -16.66 20.31 -2.54
N VAL A 488 -15.44 20.77 -2.74
CA VAL A 488 -14.72 21.56 -1.76
C VAL A 488 -14.88 23.02 -2.14
N GLU A 489 -15.54 23.78 -1.26
CA GLU A 489 -15.72 25.21 -1.42
C GLU A 489 -14.68 25.98 -0.60
N ASN A 490 -14.44 27.23 -0.99
CA ASN A 490 -13.68 28.15 -0.15
C ASN A 490 -14.52 28.48 1.09
N TRP A 491 -13.86 28.53 2.25
CA TRP A 491 -14.45 29.02 3.49
C TRP A 491 -14.94 30.46 3.33
N ASN A 492 -16.12 30.74 3.86
CA ASN A 492 -16.66 32.08 4.00
C ASN A 492 -17.13 32.27 5.45
N GLU A 493 -16.59 33.29 6.13
CA GLU A 493 -16.84 33.52 7.56
C GLU A 493 -18.34 33.72 7.86
N ASP A 494 -19.01 34.60 7.14
CA ASP A 494 -20.44 34.91 7.35
C ASP A 494 -21.34 33.69 7.14
N ARG A 495 -20.99 32.82 6.18
CA ARG A 495 -21.77 31.63 5.81
C ARG A 495 -21.48 30.42 6.70
N ASP A 496 -20.21 30.18 7.00
CA ASP A 496 -19.75 28.87 7.49
C ASP A 496 -19.38 28.87 8.99
N ALA A 497 -19.19 30.03 9.63
CA ALA A 497 -18.72 30.14 11.03
C ALA A 497 -19.54 29.30 12.01
N HIS A 498 -20.86 29.50 12.03
CA HIS A 498 -21.77 28.79 12.95
C HIS A 498 -21.77 27.27 12.73
N ALA A 499 -21.73 26.84 11.46
CA ALA A 499 -21.73 25.43 11.11
C ALA A 499 -20.38 24.76 11.42
N LEU A 500 -19.27 25.51 11.39
CA LEU A 500 -17.98 25.02 11.89
C LEU A 500 -17.97 24.87 13.40
N ASP A 501 -18.53 25.82 14.15
CA ASP A 501 -18.62 25.69 15.61
C ASP A 501 -19.45 24.45 15.99
N THR A 502 -20.55 24.18 15.28
CA THR A 502 -21.33 22.95 15.44
C THR A 502 -20.51 21.69 15.13
N LEU A 503 -19.73 21.70 14.03
CA LEU A 503 -18.85 20.58 13.68
C LEU A 503 -17.77 20.35 14.77
N LEU A 504 -17.22 21.42 15.35
CA LEU A 504 -16.26 21.34 16.43
C LEU A 504 -16.89 20.69 17.68
N ASP A 505 -18.13 21.05 18.02
CA ASP A 505 -18.87 20.44 19.13
C ASP A 505 -19.08 18.94 18.93
N ILE A 506 -19.52 18.52 17.74
CA ILE A 506 -19.67 17.09 17.40
C ILE A 506 -18.34 16.33 17.57
N VAL A 507 -17.23 16.93 17.13
CA VAL A 507 -15.90 16.30 17.22
C VAL A 507 -15.40 16.21 18.67
N ARG A 508 -15.79 17.15 19.53
CA ARG A 508 -15.51 17.12 20.99
C ARG A 508 -16.28 16.00 21.68
N GLU A 509 -17.54 15.76 21.30
CA GLU A 509 -18.42 14.75 21.91
C GLU A 509 -18.12 13.30 21.49
N ASP A 510 -17.48 13.09 20.33
CA ASP A 510 -17.06 11.78 19.78
C ASP A 510 -16.00 11.01 20.64
N GLY A 511 -15.56 11.58 21.77
CA GLY A 511 -14.58 10.96 22.66
C GLY A 511 -15.19 10.40 23.95
N THR A 512 -14.69 9.26 24.44
CA THR A 512 -14.88 8.89 25.85
C THR A 512 -14.32 10.01 26.72
N GLN A 513 -15.09 10.44 27.73
CA GLN A 513 -14.76 11.52 28.66
C GLN A 513 -13.35 11.33 29.27
N CYS A 514 -12.31 11.88 28.63
CA CYS A 514 -11.01 12.32 29.20
C CYS A 514 -9.86 12.57 28.19
N GLN A 515 -10.00 12.39 26.86
CA GLN A 515 -8.80 12.36 25.97
C GLN A 515 -8.77 13.27 24.73
N ARG A 516 -9.64 14.30 24.61
CA ARG A 516 -9.54 15.30 23.52
C ARG A 516 -9.67 16.73 24.03
N SER A 517 -8.62 17.24 24.66
CA SER A 517 -8.59 18.57 25.29
C SER A 517 -8.08 19.67 24.33
N GLU A 518 -7.47 19.31 23.19
CA GLU A 518 -6.85 20.27 22.24
C GLU A 518 -7.84 21.23 21.59
N LEU A 519 -9.07 20.76 21.34
CA LEU A 519 -10.13 21.56 20.72
C LEU A 519 -11.05 22.22 21.74
N ALA A 520 -10.85 22.05 23.05
CA ALA A 520 -11.82 22.43 24.08
C ALA A 520 -12.22 23.91 24.04
N SER A 521 -11.29 24.79 23.67
CA SER A 521 -11.47 26.25 23.65
C SER A 521 -11.43 26.87 22.25
N VAL A 522 -11.36 26.04 21.21
CA VAL A 522 -11.25 26.46 19.80
C VAL A 522 -12.60 26.94 19.29
N THR A 523 -12.63 27.96 18.45
CA THR A 523 -13.85 28.36 17.73
C THR A 523 -13.51 28.58 16.27
N SER A 524 -14.52 28.79 15.44
CA SER A 524 -14.37 29.23 14.05
C SER A 524 -13.40 30.42 13.91
N THR A 525 -13.47 31.38 14.83
CA THR A 525 -12.59 32.57 14.84
C THR A 525 -11.12 32.26 15.19
N THR A 526 -10.84 31.18 15.93
CA THR A 526 -9.47 30.79 16.32
C THR A 526 -8.60 30.43 15.11
N PHE A 527 -9.22 30.02 14.00
CA PHE A 527 -8.53 29.72 12.74
C PHE A 527 -8.17 30.98 11.93
N LEU A 528 -8.67 32.17 12.30
CA LEU A 528 -8.46 33.39 11.53
C LEU A 528 -7.34 34.22 12.16
N LEU A 529 -6.23 34.38 11.43
CA LEU A 529 -5.09 35.18 11.87
C LEU A 529 -5.23 36.65 11.51
N ARG A 530 -5.93 37.01 10.42
CA ARG A 530 -6.12 38.40 9.98
C ARG A 530 -4.79 39.18 9.88
N ASN A 531 -3.77 38.56 9.31
CA ASN A 531 -2.43 39.14 9.18
C ASN A 531 -2.05 39.30 7.70
N SER A 532 -1.60 40.49 7.28
CA SER A 532 -1.18 40.78 5.90
C SER A 532 0.00 39.93 5.41
N ASP A 533 0.83 39.46 6.34
CA ASP A 533 2.03 38.66 6.05
C ASP A 533 1.73 37.16 5.94
N VAL A 534 0.51 36.74 6.26
CA VAL A 534 0.05 35.35 6.18
C VAL A 534 -1.14 35.27 5.24
N GLU A 535 -1.01 34.52 4.15
CA GLU A 535 -2.16 34.27 3.26
C GLU A 535 -2.97 33.09 3.76
N GLU A 536 -4.26 33.33 4.02
CA GLU A 536 -5.20 32.35 4.54
C GLU A 536 -6.08 31.83 3.40
N SER A 537 -6.24 30.50 3.29
CA SER A 537 -7.12 29.89 2.29
C SER A 537 -7.76 28.63 2.87
N HIS A 538 -8.84 28.81 3.59
CA HIS A 538 -9.52 27.68 4.26
C HIS A 538 -10.59 27.08 3.36
N PHE A 539 -10.93 25.82 3.61
CA PHE A 539 -11.81 25.04 2.74
C PHE A 539 -12.83 24.25 3.54
N VAL A 540 -14.01 24.08 2.96
CA VAL A 540 -15.12 23.32 3.55
C VAL A 540 -15.73 22.33 2.58
N VAL A 541 -16.27 21.27 3.15
CA VAL A 541 -17.26 20.41 2.48
C VAL A 541 -18.55 20.58 3.26
N ARG A 542 -19.59 21.07 2.59
CA ARG A 542 -20.90 21.35 3.21
C ARG A 542 -22.03 20.68 2.44
N ASN A 543 -23.13 20.44 3.16
CA ASN A 543 -24.40 20.15 2.54
C ASN A 543 -25.07 21.47 2.14
N SER A 544 -25.27 21.69 0.84
CA SER A 544 -25.85 22.93 0.34
C SER A 544 -27.30 23.15 0.76
N SER A 545 -28.04 22.08 1.09
CA SER A 545 -29.44 22.16 1.52
C SER A 545 -29.59 22.44 3.01
N THR A 546 -28.75 21.84 3.86
CA THR A 546 -28.85 21.99 5.33
C THR A 546 -27.85 22.99 5.90
N GLN A 547 -26.91 23.47 5.10
CA GLN A 547 -25.75 24.29 5.52
C GLN A 547 -24.84 23.62 6.56
N ALA A 548 -25.02 22.32 6.85
CA ALA A 548 -24.15 21.60 7.76
C ALA A 548 -22.77 21.34 7.12
N LEU A 549 -21.70 21.55 7.88
CA LEU A 549 -20.35 21.19 7.45
C LEU A 549 -20.06 19.73 7.76
N TYR A 550 -19.56 19.01 6.77
CA TYR A 550 -19.08 17.64 6.93
C TYR A 550 -17.55 17.57 7.07
N GLY A 551 -16.85 18.63 6.69
CA GLY A 551 -15.42 18.77 6.96
C GLY A 551 -14.90 20.18 6.70
N PHE A 552 -13.79 20.49 7.37
CA PHE A 552 -13.11 21.78 7.34
C PHE A 552 -11.59 21.58 7.29
N CYS A 553 -10.90 22.42 6.52
CA CYS A 553 -9.44 22.41 6.40
C CYS A 553 -8.91 23.84 6.45
N SER A 554 -8.07 24.14 7.44
CA SER A 554 -7.38 25.43 7.53
C SER A 554 -6.00 25.35 6.88
N THR A 555 -5.67 26.35 6.07
CA THR A 555 -4.36 26.49 5.44
C THR A 555 -3.84 27.91 5.54
N TYR A 556 -2.51 28.01 5.67
CA TYR A 556 -1.78 29.25 5.84
C TYR A 556 -0.53 29.23 4.96
N TYR A 557 -0.19 30.35 4.33
CA TYR A 557 1.08 30.53 3.65
C TYR A 557 1.85 31.68 4.29
N PHE A 558 2.98 31.35 4.91
CA PHE A 558 3.87 32.31 5.57
C PHE A 558 4.88 32.86 4.57
N LYS A 559 4.69 34.11 4.13
CA LYS A 559 5.53 34.74 3.11
C LYS A 559 7.00 34.85 3.52
N SER A 560 7.25 35.07 4.80
CA SER A 560 8.60 35.28 5.35
C SER A 560 9.50 34.04 5.24
N THR A 561 8.93 32.84 5.39
CA THR A 561 9.68 31.57 5.29
C THR A 561 9.44 30.83 3.97
N GLY A 562 8.39 31.18 3.24
CA GLY A 562 7.92 30.41 2.08
C GLY A 562 7.32 29.06 2.50
N THR A 563 6.72 28.95 3.68
CA THR A 563 6.16 27.70 4.20
C THR A 563 4.65 27.66 4.04
N GLY A 564 4.14 26.62 3.38
CA GLY A 564 2.72 26.32 3.28
C GLY A 564 2.29 25.34 4.37
N VAL A 565 1.24 25.67 5.09
CA VAL A 565 0.83 24.94 6.29
C VAL A 565 -0.59 24.45 6.14
N ILE A 566 -0.82 23.17 6.47
CA ILE A 566 -2.15 22.66 6.77
C ILE A 566 -2.29 22.65 8.29
N GLY A 567 -3.01 23.64 8.84
CA GLY A 567 -3.08 23.84 10.29
C GLY A 567 -4.01 22.85 10.99
N ALA A 568 -5.19 22.61 10.40
CA ALA A 568 -6.14 21.63 10.92
C ALA A 568 -6.94 21.01 9.78
N LEU A 569 -7.23 19.71 9.90
CA LEU A 569 -8.13 18.98 9.02
C LEU A 569 -9.15 18.23 9.88
N ILE A 570 -10.40 18.65 9.80
CA ILE A 570 -11.49 18.21 10.67
C ILE A 570 -12.59 17.62 9.79
N VAL A 571 -13.08 16.43 10.16
CA VAL A 571 -14.16 15.73 9.44
C VAL A 571 -15.14 15.19 10.45
N ASP A 572 -16.43 15.35 10.17
CA ASP A 572 -17.54 14.81 10.94
C ASP A 572 -17.29 13.31 11.20
N PRO A 573 -17.23 12.87 12.47
CA PRO A 573 -16.99 11.48 12.84
C PRO A 573 -17.90 10.46 12.15
N SER A 574 -19.19 10.79 12.01
CA SER A 574 -20.20 9.94 11.39
C SER A 574 -20.02 9.79 9.86
N ARG A 575 -19.22 10.67 9.25
CA ARG A 575 -18.96 10.74 7.80
C ARG A 575 -17.50 10.48 7.44
N ARG A 576 -16.69 10.02 8.40
CA ARG A 576 -15.33 9.52 8.11
C ARG A 576 -15.43 8.32 7.16
N ARG A 577 -14.34 8.07 6.42
CA ARG A 577 -14.24 7.05 5.34
C ARG A 577 -15.05 7.35 4.05
N MET A 578 -15.71 8.51 3.96
CA MET A 578 -16.37 8.97 2.72
C MET A 578 -15.47 9.81 1.80
N SER A 579 -14.14 9.79 1.93
CA SER A 579 -13.19 10.60 1.14
C SER A 579 -13.27 12.14 1.28
N ILE A 580 -14.02 12.65 2.26
CA ILE A 580 -14.10 14.10 2.58
C ILE A 580 -12.71 14.66 2.92
N GLY A 581 -12.00 14.02 3.85
CA GLY A 581 -10.64 14.46 4.26
C GLY A 581 -9.63 14.44 3.10
N HIS A 582 -9.72 13.46 2.20
CA HIS A 582 -8.89 13.41 0.99
C HIS A 582 -9.19 14.59 0.05
N SER A 583 -10.47 14.91 -0.16
CA SER A 583 -10.89 16.01 -1.04
C SER A 583 -10.39 17.36 -0.50
N LEU A 584 -10.57 17.59 0.80
CA LEU A 584 -10.08 18.77 1.51
C LEU A 584 -8.56 18.90 1.46
N HIS A 585 -7.82 17.82 1.74
CA HIS A 585 -6.36 17.81 1.69
C HIS A 585 -5.82 18.09 0.28
N ASN A 586 -6.38 17.44 -0.74
CA ASN A 586 -5.96 17.66 -2.14
C ASN A 586 -6.20 19.11 -2.58
N ARG A 587 -7.34 19.71 -2.21
CA ARG A 587 -7.63 21.12 -2.49
C ARG A 587 -6.65 22.05 -1.77
N ALA A 588 -6.33 21.76 -0.52
CA ALA A 588 -5.36 22.50 0.27
C ALA A 588 -3.96 22.49 -0.38
N ILE A 589 -3.43 21.30 -0.69
CA ILE A 589 -2.10 21.15 -1.32
C ILE A 589 -2.05 21.85 -2.68
N ARG A 590 -3.05 21.67 -3.54
CA ARG A 590 -3.10 22.34 -4.86
C ARG A 590 -3.06 23.86 -4.72
N THR A 591 -3.76 24.42 -3.73
CA THR A 591 -3.79 25.87 -3.51
C THR A 591 -2.44 26.37 -2.98
N LEU A 592 -1.80 25.63 -2.07
CA LEU A 592 -0.52 26.02 -1.49
C LEU A 592 0.64 25.89 -2.50
N ILE A 593 0.64 24.86 -3.37
CA ILE A 593 1.65 24.69 -4.43
C ILE A 593 1.65 25.88 -5.41
N GLN A 594 0.48 26.46 -5.68
CA GLN A 594 0.35 27.59 -6.59
C GLN A 594 0.86 28.91 -6.00
N ARG A 595 1.26 28.94 -4.72
CA ARG A 595 1.76 30.16 -4.08
C ARG A 595 3.18 30.47 -4.54
N PRO A 596 3.45 31.70 -5.01
CA PRO A 596 4.78 32.07 -5.48
C PRO A 596 5.77 32.08 -4.31
N GLY A 597 6.90 31.37 -4.46
CA GLY A 597 7.94 31.31 -3.43
C GLY A 597 7.70 30.26 -2.33
N ILE A 598 6.84 29.27 -2.57
CA ILE A 598 6.70 28.08 -1.70
C ILE A 598 8.01 27.27 -1.71
N ARG A 599 8.51 26.94 -0.51
CA ARG A 599 9.77 26.20 -0.30
C ARG A 599 9.52 24.88 0.43
N SER A 600 8.62 24.88 1.41
CA SER A 600 8.32 23.73 2.24
C SER A 600 6.84 23.66 2.62
N PHE A 601 6.41 22.46 2.98
CA PHE A 601 5.08 22.15 3.51
C PHE A 601 5.18 21.67 4.94
N GLN A 602 4.21 22.03 5.77
CA GLN A 602 4.13 21.61 7.17
C GLN A 602 2.72 21.14 7.54
N LEU A 603 2.64 20.05 8.31
CA LEU A 603 1.44 19.63 9.02
C LEU A 603 1.43 20.24 10.43
N GLY A 604 0.35 20.93 10.76
CA GLY A 604 0.21 21.69 12.00
C GLY A 604 0.88 23.05 11.91
N SER A 605 0.43 23.99 12.76
CA SER A 605 0.94 25.36 12.82
C SER A 605 1.38 25.74 14.24
N ARG A 606 2.30 26.70 14.32
CA ARG A 606 2.61 27.41 15.58
C ARG A 606 1.71 28.63 15.78
N LEU A 607 1.10 29.13 14.71
CA LEU A 607 0.15 30.23 14.73
C LEU A 607 -0.91 29.98 13.64
N PRO A 608 -2.18 29.72 13.97
CA PRO A 608 -2.69 29.52 15.34
C PRO A 608 -2.16 28.21 15.94
N GLY A 609 -1.91 28.19 17.25
CA GLY A 609 -1.36 27.07 18.00
C GLY A 609 -2.41 26.02 18.36
N ILE A 610 -3.18 25.54 17.38
CA ILE A 610 -4.26 24.55 17.60
C ILE A 610 -3.69 23.12 17.56
N TYR A 611 -3.07 22.78 16.43
CA TYR A 611 -2.35 21.53 16.23
C TYR A 611 -0.93 21.88 15.78
N HIS A 612 0.09 21.45 16.52
CA HIS A 612 1.48 21.62 16.09
C HIS A 612 1.96 20.50 15.16
N GLY A 613 1.13 19.48 14.95
CA GLY A 613 1.42 18.31 14.15
C GLY A 613 0.33 17.27 14.29
N ILE A 614 0.67 16.01 14.02
CA ILE A 614 -0.23 14.87 14.21
C ILE A 614 -0.37 14.58 15.72
N PRO A 615 -1.59 14.61 16.31
CA PRO A 615 -1.76 14.36 17.74
C PRO A 615 -1.29 12.95 18.16
N THR A 616 -0.59 12.86 19.30
CA THR A 616 -0.03 11.60 19.81
C THR A 616 -0.68 11.07 21.08
N GLY A 617 -1.64 11.79 21.67
CA GLY A 617 -2.29 11.42 22.94
C GLY A 617 -3.01 10.07 22.93
N ASN A 618 -3.48 9.60 21.76
CA ASN A 618 -4.09 8.28 21.59
C ASN A 618 -3.23 7.40 20.65
N PRO A 619 -2.63 6.31 21.14
CA PRO A 619 -1.73 5.45 20.33
C PRO A 619 -2.38 4.85 19.07
N THR A 620 -3.65 4.43 19.18
CA THR A 620 -4.40 3.81 18.07
C THR A 620 -4.70 4.85 16.98
N GLU A 621 -5.17 6.03 17.40
CA GLU A 621 -5.45 7.13 16.48
C GLU A 621 -4.17 7.70 15.85
N ARG A 622 -3.07 7.80 16.63
CA ARG A 622 -1.74 8.19 16.14
C ARG A 622 -1.29 7.27 15.01
N LYS A 623 -1.31 5.95 15.20
CA LYS A 623 -0.89 4.99 14.16
C LYS A 623 -1.74 5.14 12.89
N ARG A 624 -3.06 5.32 13.04
CA ARG A 624 -3.99 5.52 11.93
C ARG A 624 -3.70 6.81 11.16
N LEU A 625 -3.53 7.94 11.86
CA LEU A 625 -3.28 9.25 11.25
C LEU A 625 -1.91 9.31 10.57
N ARG A 626 -0.86 8.77 11.22
CA ARG A 626 0.48 8.66 10.62
C ARG A 626 0.44 7.88 9.30
N GLN A 627 -0.25 6.74 9.28
CA GLN A 627 -0.40 5.96 8.05
C GLN A 627 -1.21 6.71 6.98
N TRP A 628 -2.27 7.41 7.38
CA TRP A 628 -3.12 8.16 6.45
C TRP A 628 -2.36 9.30 5.78
N PHE A 629 -1.62 10.11 6.54
CA PHE A 629 -0.78 11.17 5.98
C PHE A 629 0.40 10.63 5.17
N ALA A 630 1.00 9.49 5.57
CA ALA A 630 2.03 8.83 4.77
C ALA A 630 1.52 8.40 3.40
N ASN A 631 0.33 7.80 3.35
CA ASN A 631 -0.33 7.39 2.09
C ASN A 631 -0.67 8.59 1.17
N LEU A 632 -0.82 9.79 1.74
CA LEU A 632 -1.03 11.02 0.99
C LEU A 632 0.25 11.62 0.42
N GLY A 633 1.43 11.17 0.85
CA GLY A 633 2.73 11.68 0.40
C GLY A 633 3.54 12.44 1.45
N TRP A 634 3.06 12.53 2.71
CA TRP A 634 3.85 13.14 3.79
C TRP A 634 4.92 12.19 4.33
N ASN A 635 6.14 12.68 4.53
CA ASN A 635 7.21 11.88 5.11
C ASN A 635 7.13 11.82 6.64
N THR A 636 6.25 10.96 7.16
CA THR A 636 6.07 10.79 8.61
C THR A 636 7.24 10.09 9.30
N ALA A 637 8.19 9.51 8.55
CA ALA A 637 9.37 8.86 9.12
C ALA A 637 10.39 9.85 9.70
N LEU A 638 10.41 11.09 9.19
CA LEU A 638 11.28 12.18 9.67
C LEU A 638 10.53 13.19 10.57
N SER A 639 9.47 12.74 11.26
CA SER A 639 8.68 13.61 12.13
C SER A 639 9.46 14.00 13.40
N ARG A 640 9.25 15.22 13.88
CA ARG A 640 9.81 15.72 15.16
C ARG A 640 8.75 15.71 16.25
N SER A 641 9.12 15.30 17.46
CA SER A 641 8.20 15.29 18.60
C SER A 641 8.10 16.69 19.22
N VAL A 642 6.88 17.24 19.28
CA VAL A 642 6.62 18.56 19.87
C VAL A 642 5.48 18.47 20.86
N CYS A 643 5.57 19.24 21.95
CA CYS A 643 4.52 19.26 22.97
C CYS A 643 4.24 20.67 23.49
N SER A 644 3.05 20.86 24.03
CA SER A 644 2.72 22.02 24.85
C SER A 644 2.72 21.56 26.31
N MET A 645 3.31 22.33 27.21
CA MET A 645 3.46 21.99 28.62
C MET A 645 2.75 23.01 29.51
N VAL A 646 2.31 22.58 30.69
CA VAL A 646 1.64 23.42 31.69
C VAL A 646 2.33 23.30 33.04
N LEU A 647 2.57 24.45 33.66
CA LEU A 647 2.93 24.60 35.06
C LEU A 647 1.71 25.13 35.82
N ARG A 648 1.18 24.35 36.75
CA ARG A 648 0.00 24.67 37.55
C ARG A 648 0.41 25.19 38.93
N ASN A 649 -0.51 25.85 39.63
CA ASN A 649 -0.33 26.33 41.01
C ASN A 649 0.86 27.28 41.18
N LEU A 650 0.96 28.31 40.32
CA LEU A 650 2.05 29.31 40.37
C LEU A 650 2.14 30.09 41.68
N GLU A 651 1.07 30.12 42.48
CA GLU A 651 1.02 30.81 43.78
C GLU A 651 2.01 30.18 44.77
N ASP A 652 2.09 28.84 44.79
CA ASP A 652 2.96 28.06 45.68
C ASP A 652 4.29 27.66 45.04
N TRP A 653 4.50 28.02 43.77
CA TRP A 653 5.67 27.60 43.02
C TRP A 653 6.92 28.41 43.36
N SER A 654 8.01 27.71 43.64
CA SER A 654 9.37 28.26 43.79
C SER A 654 10.32 27.67 42.75
N PRO A 655 11.28 28.46 42.22
CA PRO A 655 12.27 27.95 41.27
C PRO A 655 13.14 26.85 41.91
N PRO A 656 13.64 25.88 41.12
CA PRO A 656 14.57 24.85 41.60
C PRO A 656 15.80 25.44 42.31
N GLU A 657 16.27 24.77 43.36
CA GLU A 657 17.44 25.20 44.13
C GLU A 657 18.68 25.37 43.22
N GLY A 658 19.42 26.47 43.41
CA GLY A 658 20.61 26.78 42.60
C GLY A 658 20.34 27.53 41.30
N LEU A 659 19.18 27.37 40.64
CA LEU A 659 18.89 28.03 39.35
C LEU A 659 18.97 29.56 39.43
N THR A 660 18.42 30.14 40.50
CA THR A 660 18.48 31.61 40.71
C THR A 660 19.90 32.11 40.95
N LYS A 661 20.76 31.30 41.60
CA LYS A 661 22.17 31.64 41.85
C LYS A 661 22.99 31.55 40.56
N VAL A 662 22.78 30.50 39.76
CA VAL A 662 23.44 30.30 38.46
C VAL A 662 23.13 31.44 37.49
N LEU A 663 21.88 31.90 37.46
CA LEU A 663 21.46 33.04 36.62
C LEU A 663 21.96 34.40 37.11
N GLN A 664 22.31 34.53 38.40
CA GLN A 664 22.93 35.74 38.94
C GLN A 664 24.46 35.77 38.71
N SER A 665 25.09 34.59 38.59
CA SER A 665 26.52 34.44 38.30
C SER A 665 26.87 34.46 36.81
N SER A 666 25.88 34.44 35.91
CA SER A 666 26.13 34.41 34.47
C SER A 666 26.49 35.80 33.90
N GLU A 667 27.27 35.82 32.82
CA GLU A 667 27.64 37.02 32.05
C GLU A 667 26.48 37.56 31.18
N VAL A 668 25.24 37.26 31.57
CA VAL A 668 24.03 37.48 30.77
C VAL A 668 23.07 38.39 31.52
N ASP A 669 22.68 39.49 30.88
CA ASP A 669 21.66 40.40 31.40
C ASP A 669 20.32 40.15 30.71
N TYR A 670 19.24 40.21 31.49
CA TYR A 670 17.89 39.96 30.99
C TYR A 670 17.02 41.21 31.10
N ASP A 671 16.26 41.50 30.05
CA ASP A 671 15.26 42.56 30.04
C ASP A 671 13.93 42.12 29.41
N LEU A 672 12.84 42.76 29.81
CA LEU A 672 11.52 42.65 29.17
C LEU A 672 11.29 43.90 28.33
N VAL A 673 11.09 43.71 27.03
CA VAL A 673 10.83 44.79 26.08
C VAL A 673 9.50 44.60 25.37
N TYR A 674 8.90 45.72 24.99
CA TYR A 674 7.69 45.81 24.18
C TYR A 674 7.74 47.15 23.44
N GLY A 675 7.03 47.27 22.32
CA GLY A 675 7.10 48.44 21.44
C GLY A 675 7.96 48.21 20.20
N TRP A 676 7.63 48.94 19.13
CA TRP A 676 8.25 48.80 17.82
C TRP A 676 9.68 49.36 17.76
N GLU A 677 10.08 50.18 18.74
CA GLU A 677 11.44 50.69 18.89
C GLU A 677 12.49 49.59 19.13
N PHE A 678 12.07 48.41 19.63
CA PHE A 678 12.95 47.25 19.81
C PHE A 678 12.88 46.26 18.65
N ALA A 679 12.00 46.49 17.67
CA ALA A 679 11.68 45.53 16.62
C ALA A 679 12.89 45.16 15.78
N ASP A 680 13.70 46.14 15.34
CA ASP A 680 14.86 45.87 14.49
C ASP A 680 15.83 44.88 15.15
N SER A 681 16.19 45.13 16.41
CA SER A 681 17.13 44.26 17.15
C SER A 681 16.59 42.85 17.37
N VAL A 682 15.30 42.72 17.72
CA VAL A 682 14.70 41.43 18.06
C VAL A 682 14.37 40.62 16.82
N LEU A 683 13.79 41.27 15.81
CA LEU A 683 13.39 40.61 14.56
C LEU A 683 14.62 40.19 13.76
N ASP A 684 15.73 40.94 13.81
CA ASP A 684 16.99 40.51 13.20
C ASP A 684 17.59 39.29 13.91
N HIS A 685 17.58 39.25 15.25
CA HIS A 685 17.96 38.06 16.03
C HIS A 685 17.13 36.83 15.63
N VAL A 686 15.80 36.98 15.56
CA VAL A 686 14.91 35.87 15.20
C VAL A 686 15.14 35.41 13.77
N LYS A 687 15.30 36.35 12.83
CA LYS A 687 15.52 36.04 11.41
C LYS A 687 16.86 35.34 11.15
N THR A 688 17.91 35.72 11.88
CA THR A 688 19.26 35.13 11.72
C THR A 688 19.39 33.80 12.44
N THR A 689 18.66 33.61 13.54
CA THR A 689 18.79 32.45 14.43
C THR A 689 17.76 31.34 14.14
N SER A 690 16.53 31.69 13.78
CA SER A 690 15.44 30.73 13.59
C SER A 690 15.16 30.43 12.12
N ARG A 691 15.11 29.14 11.77
CA ARG A 691 14.58 28.67 10.47
C ARG A 691 13.08 28.38 10.49
N VAL A 692 12.47 28.60 11.64
CA VAL A 692 11.11 28.21 11.97
C VAL A 692 10.25 29.48 11.99
N GLY A 693 9.12 29.49 11.28
CA GLY A 693 8.28 30.68 11.02
C GLY A 693 7.60 31.30 12.25
N VAL A 694 8.39 31.73 13.24
CA VAL A 694 7.94 32.32 14.52
C VAL A 694 7.93 33.85 14.50
N MET A 695 8.38 34.46 13.40
CA MET A 695 8.44 35.92 13.21
C MET A 695 7.13 36.63 13.56
N GLU A 696 6.00 36.05 13.14
CA GLU A 696 4.68 36.65 13.36
C GLU A 696 4.25 36.64 14.84
N ILE A 697 4.69 35.63 15.60
CA ILE A 697 4.46 35.55 17.05
C ILE A 697 5.26 36.65 17.76
N TYR A 698 6.51 36.88 17.33
CA TYR A 698 7.37 37.93 17.86
C TYR A 698 6.84 39.34 17.54
N LYS A 699 6.37 39.59 16.32
CA LYS A 699 5.71 40.86 15.95
C LYS A 699 4.48 41.14 16.82
N ARG A 700 3.62 40.14 17.04
CA ARG A 700 2.46 40.27 17.94
C ARG A 700 2.88 40.51 19.39
N GLY A 701 3.95 39.85 19.84
CA GLY A 701 4.55 40.04 21.15
C GLY A 701 4.99 41.48 21.40
N LEU A 702 5.70 42.09 20.45
CA LEU A 702 6.17 43.49 20.52
C LEU A 702 5.03 44.50 20.52
N GLY A 703 4.01 44.30 19.68
CA GLY A 703 2.91 45.25 19.50
C GLY A 703 1.80 45.19 20.56
N GLY A 704 1.79 44.19 21.44
CA GLY A 704 0.66 43.88 22.33
C GLY A 704 0.77 44.37 23.77
N ALA A 705 1.57 45.42 24.05
CA ALA A 705 1.66 45.99 25.40
C ALA A 705 0.30 46.49 25.92
N PRO A 706 -0.04 46.33 27.22
CA PRO A 706 0.74 45.67 28.29
C PRO A 706 0.50 44.14 28.38
N GLY A 707 -0.28 43.56 27.48
CA GLY A 707 -0.70 42.16 27.49
C GLY A 707 0.35 41.16 26.98
N SER A 708 1.34 41.61 26.21
CA SER A 708 2.46 40.79 25.73
C SER A 708 3.78 41.58 25.72
N GLY A 709 4.89 40.84 25.63
CA GLY A 709 6.23 41.39 25.49
C GLY A 709 7.25 40.30 25.17
N ILE A 710 8.51 40.71 25.08
CA ILE A 710 9.63 39.84 24.75
C ILE A 710 10.68 39.94 25.84
N ILE A 711 11.03 38.78 26.41
CA ILE A 711 12.15 38.68 27.32
C ILE A 711 13.38 38.35 26.49
N ARG A 712 14.45 39.14 26.63
CA ARG A 712 15.72 38.93 25.94
C ARG A 712 16.80 38.61 26.94
N ALA A 713 17.73 37.77 26.53
CA ALA A 713 18.98 37.49 27.21
C ALA A 713 20.10 38.09 26.37
N LYS A 714 20.88 39.01 26.95
CA LYS A 714 21.95 39.74 26.27
C LYS A 714 23.29 39.46 26.93
N ARG A 715 24.36 39.34 26.15
CA ARG A 715 25.71 39.29 26.71
C ARG A 715 26.06 40.66 27.32
N ARG A 716 26.59 40.68 28.54
CA ARG A 716 26.92 41.93 29.26
C ARG A 716 28.01 42.76 28.58
N GLU A 717 28.95 42.12 27.90
CA GLU A 717 30.10 42.78 27.26
C GLU A 717 29.72 43.64 26.04
N ASP A 718 28.91 43.09 25.14
CA ASP A 718 28.64 43.67 23.80
C ASP A 718 27.15 43.94 23.54
N GLY A 719 26.25 43.51 24.44
CA GLY A 719 24.80 43.69 24.29
C GLY A 719 24.13 42.77 23.28
N THR A 720 24.87 41.82 22.68
CA THR A 720 24.35 40.88 21.67
C THR A 720 23.25 40.01 22.28
N ILE A 721 22.13 39.87 21.57
CA ILE A 721 21.03 39.00 21.99
C ILE A 721 21.47 37.55 21.83
N LEU A 722 21.60 36.84 22.95
CA LEU A 722 21.92 35.41 23.01
C LEU A 722 20.66 34.55 22.91
N GLY A 723 19.52 35.07 23.39
CA GLY A 723 18.26 34.38 23.31
C GLY A 723 17.07 35.28 23.60
N SER A 724 15.88 34.87 23.16
CA SER A 724 14.64 35.60 23.37
C SER A 724 13.46 34.65 23.54
N VAL A 725 12.40 35.10 24.22
CA VAL A 725 11.13 34.37 24.32
C VAL A 725 9.96 35.35 24.38
N VAL A 726 8.83 34.98 23.79
CA VAL A 726 7.59 35.78 23.83
C VAL A 726 6.79 35.39 25.06
N VAL A 727 6.33 36.40 25.81
CA VAL A 727 5.45 36.22 26.97
C VAL A 727 4.17 37.00 26.76
N TYR A 728 3.04 36.42 27.12
CA TYR A 728 1.74 37.01 26.89
C TYR A 728 0.71 36.51 27.90
N ASN A 729 -0.34 37.30 28.13
CA ASN A 729 -1.46 36.94 28.99
C ASN A 729 -2.77 36.81 28.18
N SER A 730 -3.85 36.45 28.88
CA SER A 730 -5.18 36.23 28.30
C SER A 730 -5.79 37.45 27.62
N THR A 731 -5.30 38.67 27.87
CA THR A 731 -5.78 39.91 27.26
C THR A 731 -5.04 40.29 25.98
N SER A 732 -3.98 39.56 25.63
CA SER A 732 -3.21 39.81 24.41
C SER A 732 -3.93 39.30 23.15
N ALA A 733 -3.72 39.96 22.01
CA ALA A 733 -4.18 39.47 20.71
C ALA A 733 -3.56 38.11 20.32
N LEU A 734 -2.42 37.75 20.91
CA LEU A 734 -1.80 36.44 20.71
C LEU A 734 -2.62 35.32 21.39
N ALA A 735 -3.24 35.59 22.53
CA ALA A 735 -4.03 34.61 23.27
C ALA A 735 -5.26 34.11 22.50
N GLU A 736 -5.81 34.91 21.58
CA GLU A 736 -6.94 34.50 20.73
C GLU A 736 -6.58 33.35 19.79
N SER A 737 -5.33 33.31 19.33
CA SER A 737 -4.81 32.28 18.42
C SER A 737 -4.10 31.12 19.15
N MET A 738 -4.15 31.09 20.49
CA MET A 738 -3.45 30.13 21.35
C MET A 738 -4.43 29.43 22.31
N PRO A 739 -5.19 28.43 21.83
CA PRO A 739 -6.29 27.80 22.57
C PRO A 739 -5.84 27.10 23.86
N ALA A 740 -4.62 26.57 23.91
CA ALA A 740 -4.06 25.92 25.09
C ALA A 740 -4.16 26.81 26.34
N LEU A 741 -4.05 28.14 26.19
CA LEU A 741 -4.17 29.10 27.29
C LEU A 741 -5.50 28.98 28.05
N LYS A 742 -6.58 28.69 27.34
CA LYS A 742 -7.94 28.64 27.86
C LYS A 742 -8.32 27.28 28.45
N ASP A 743 -7.52 26.23 28.23
CA ASP A 743 -7.81 24.86 28.69
C ASP A 743 -7.57 24.67 30.21
N THR A 744 -6.74 25.51 30.82
CA THR A 744 -6.33 25.37 32.22
C THR A 744 -7.43 25.65 33.26
N ARG A 745 -8.63 26.08 32.84
CA ARG A 745 -9.77 26.49 33.69
C ARG A 745 -9.43 27.53 34.77
N THR A 746 -8.27 28.18 34.65
CA THR A 746 -7.74 29.21 35.56
C THR A 746 -7.12 30.34 34.73
N ILE A 747 -6.77 31.45 35.37
CA ILE A 747 -6.06 32.53 34.67
C ILE A 747 -4.64 32.05 34.37
N ALA A 748 -4.32 31.82 33.10
CA ALA A 748 -3.01 31.41 32.65
C ALA A 748 -2.30 32.48 31.83
N GLY A 749 -0.97 32.48 31.88
CA GLY A 749 -0.12 33.20 30.92
C GLY A 749 0.63 32.23 30.02
N GLY A 750 0.99 32.70 28.83
CA GLY A 750 1.71 31.93 27.83
C GLY A 750 3.16 32.38 27.68
N ILE A 751 4.02 31.40 27.45
CA ILE A 751 5.42 31.54 27.07
C ILE A 751 5.57 30.76 25.76
N SER A 752 6.02 31.41 24.69
CA SER A 752 6.08 30.77 23.37
C SER A 752 7.39 31.06 22.65
N CYS A 753 7.79 30.07 21.84
CA CYS A 753 8.85 30.17 20.84
C CYS A 753 10.17 30.76 21.36
N PRO A 754 10.85 30.09 22.31
CA PRO A 754 12.21 30.46 22.68
C PRO A 754 13.14 30.36 21.46
N VAL A 755 13.87 31.43 21.17
CA VAL A 755 14.84 31.50 20.06
C VAL A 755 16.22 31.79 20.65
N ILE A 756 17.12 30.81 20.55
CA ILE A 756 18.45 30.85 21.16
C ILE A 756 19.52 30.81 20.08
N SER A 757 20.51 31.69 20.18
CA SER A 757 21.64 31.74 19.26
C SER A 757 22.44 30.43 19.29
N PRO A 758 22.87 29.88 18.13
CA PRO A 758 23.69 28.66 18.09
C PRO A 758 25.06 28.82 18.75
N SER A 759 25.50 30.06 19.00
CA SER A 759 26.79 30.36 19.61
C SER A 759 26.84 30.12 21.13
N VAL A 760 25.73 29.68 21.74
CA VAL A 760 25.61 29.50 23.19
C VAL A 760 25.96 28.05 23.57
N GLY A 761 27.05 27.86 24.32
CA GLY A 761 27.46 26.54 24.82
C GLY A 761 26.56 25.98 25.93
N GLU A 762 25.97 26.84 26.76
CA GLU A 762 25.04 26.47 27.85
C GLU A 762 23.57 26.69 27.46
N TYR A 763 23.13 26.02 26.40
CA TYR A 763 21.78 26.19 25.83
C TYR A 763 20.66 25.99 26.86
N ALA A 764 20.73 24.93 27.68
CA ALA A 764 19.68 24.60 28.66
C ALA A 764 19.54 25.67 29.75
N THR A 765 20.66 26.17 30.30
CA THR A 765 20.69 27.20 31.35
C THR A 765 20.04 28.50 30.87
N LEU A 766 20.33 28.91 29.63
CA LEU A 766 19.78 30.13 29.04
C LEU A 766 18.26 30.03 28.82
N VAL A 767 17.78 28.89 28.32
CA VAL A 767 16.35 28.60 28.14
C VAL A 767 15.61 28.61 29.49
N GLN A 768 16.16 27.95 30.51
CA GLN A 768 15.59 27.96 31.86
C GLN A 768 15.55 29.38 32.45
N GLY A 769 16.56 30.21 32.19
CA GLY A 769 16.57 31.61 32.61
C GLY A 769 15.47 32.46 31.97
N LEU A 770 15.32 32.34 30.64
CA LEU A 770 14.24 33.02 29.89
C LEU A 770 12.86 32.59 30.38
N ILE A 771 12.65 31.29 30.58
CA ILE A 771 11.37 30.73 31.04
C ILE A 771 11.09 31.13 32.49
N LEU A 772 12.11 31.13 33.37
CA LEU A 772 11.97 31.57 34.76
C LEU A 772 11.48 33.02 34.84
N LEU A 773 12.07 33.91 34.03
CA LEU A 773 11.63 35.30 33.96
C LEU A 773 10.23 35.42 33.37
N GLY A 774 9.88 34.59 32.39
CA GLY A 774 8.52 34.50 31.86
C GLY A 774 7.51 34.10 32.93
N ILE A 775 7.82 33.08 33.75
CA ILE A 775 6.99 32.67 34.88
C ILE A 775 6.83 33.82 35.89
N LYS A 776 7.92 34.51 36.23
CA LYS A 776 7.86 35.67 37.14
C LYS A 776 6.98 36.79 36.60
N GLN A 777 7.08 37.08 35.30
CA GLN A 777 6.28 38.11 34.65
C GLN A 777 4.80 37.73 34.60
N ILE A 778 4.49 36.50 34.22
CA ILE A 778 3.12 35.97 34.17
C ILE A 778 2.48 35.95 35.57
N ARG A 779 3.26 35.55 36.60
CA ARG A 779 2.82 35.60 37.99
C ARG A 779 2.57 37.04 38.46
N LYS A 780 3.43 37.99 38.09
CA LYS A 780 3.22 39.43 38.38
C LYS A 780 1.93 39.97 37.75
N GLN A 781 1.51 39.41 36.62
CA GLN A 781 0.25 39.73 35.95
C GLN A 781 -0.97 38.97 36.52
N GLY A 782 -0.81 38.23 37.62
CA GLY A 782 -1.92 37.59 38.35
C GLY A 782 -2.34 36.22 37.83
N ALA A 783 -1.55 35.57 36.97
CA ALA A 783 -1.85 34.23 36.49
C ALA A 783 -1.48 33.14 37.52
N ARG A 784 -2.29 32.09 37.54
CA ARG A 784 -2.16 30.90 38.40
C ARG A 784 -1.53 29.70 37.71
N ALA A 785 -1.42 29.75 36.38
CA ALA A 785 -0.75 28.75 35.56
C ALA A 785 0.10 29.41 34.47
N ALA A 786 1.17 28.73 34.05
CA ALA A 786 1.98 29.12 32.90
C ALA A 786 1.94 28.00 31.85
N ILE A 787 1.71 28.36 30.60
CA ILE A 787 1.73 27.43 29.47
C ILE A 787 2.95 27.72 28.62
N LEU A 788 3.70 26.68 28.32
CA LEU A 788 4.82 26.71 27.41
C LEU A 788 4.42 26.01 26.11
N ASP A 789 4.39 26.77 25.02
CA ASP A 789 3.91 26.26 23.74
C ASP A 789 5.04 25.85 22.78
N CYS A 790 4.80 24.76 22.03
CA CYS A 790 5.71 24.22 21.01
C CYS A 790 7.15 23.93 21.51
N VAL A 791 7.25 23.09 22.55
CA VAL A 791 8.49 22.56 23.11
C VAL A 791 8.97 21.34 22.32
N ASP A 792 10.26 21.32 21.94
CA ASP A 792 10.90 20.13 21.38
C ASP A 792 11.09 19.06 22.47
N ALA A 793 10.44 17.91 22.31
CA ALA A 793 10.42 16.86 23.32
C ALA A 793 11.76 16.08 23.39
N ASP A 794 12.60 16.13 22.35
CA ASP A 794 13.79 15.28 22.26
C ASP A 794 15.04 15.89 22.93
N GLY A 795 14.99 17.16 23.37
CA GLY A 795 16.18 17.86 23.92
C GLY A 795 16.00 18.65 25.21
N ASN A 796 14.79 19.13 25.54
CA ASN A 796 14.55 20.05 26.67
C ASN A 796 13.54 19.53 27.70
N TYR A 797 13.02 18.33 27.52
CA TYR A 797 11.93 17.82 28.33
C TYR A 797 12.27 17.71 29.83
N ASP A 798 13.43 17.12 30.13
CA ASP A 798 13.85 16.85 31.51
C ASP A 798 14.13 18.13 32.30
N SER A 799 14.73 19.14 31.66
CA SER A 799 15.08 20.41 32.30
C SER A 799 13.86 21.28 32.61
N LEU A 800 12.79 21.17 31.81
CA LEU A 800 11.51 21.84 32.03
C LEU A 800 10.63 21.08 33.01
N SER A 801 10.63 19.75 32.95
CA SER A 801 9.99 18.88 33.95
C SER A 801 10.56 19.13 35.35
N ALA A 802 11.88 19.33 35.47
CA ALA A 802 12.53 19.73 36.72
C ALA A 802 12.07 21.10 37.25
N MET A 803 11.57 22.00 36.38
CA MET A 803 10.93 23.25 36.79
C MET A 803 9.45 23.07 37.18
N GLY A 804 8.91 21.85 37.13
CA GLY A 804 7.53 21.51 37.50
C GLY A 804 6.53 21.51 36.34
N PHE A 805 6.97 21.63 35.08
CA PHE A 805 6.08 21.55 33.93
C PHE A 805 5.64 20.10 33.65
N SER A 806 4.36 19.93 33.33
CA SER A 806 3.78 18.66 32.86
C SER A 806 3.29 18.79 31.42
N VAL A 807 3.30 17.71 30.65
CA VAL A 807 2.76 17.72 29.27
C VAL A 807 1.27 17.98 29.29
N LEU A 808 0.83 18.95 28.49
CA LEU A 808 -0.58 19.23 28.23
C LEU A 808 -1.04 18.51 26.95
N HIS A 809 -0.34 18.75 25.84
CA HIS A 809 -0.63 18.14 24.54
C HIS A 809 0.66 17.68 23.86
N SER A 810 0.58 16.61 23.07
CA SER A 810 1.73 16.04 22.35
C SER A 810 1.40 15.81 20.88
N PHE A 811 2.34 16.13 20.01
CA PHE A 811 2.19 16.10 18.56
C PHE A 811 3.48 15.63 17.87
N GLU A 812 3.33 15.18 16.63
CA GLU A 812 4.43 14.93 15.69
C GLU A 812 4.37 15.94 14.55
N GLU A 813 5.31 16.90 14.55
CA GLU A 813 5.48 17.86 13.47
C GLU A 813 6.08 17.15 12.25
N VAL A 814 5.45 17.32 11.08
CA VAL A 814 5.90 16.73 9.82
C VAL A 814 6.12 17.84 8.80
N THR A 815 7.32 17.89 8.25
CA THR A 815 7.73 18.86 7.23
C THR A 815 8.21 18.15 5.96
N CYS A 816 7.91 18.72 4.80
CA CYS A 816 8.35 18.20 3.50
C CYS A 816 8.82 19.33 2.59
N ASP A 817 9.76 19.06 1.69
CA ASP A 817 10.18 20.03 0.68
C ASP A 817 9.12 20.19 -0.41
N ALA A 818 9.04 21.39 -1.01
CA ALA A 818 8.06 21.64 -2.06
C ALA A 818 8.29 20.82 -3.35
N SER A 819 9.54 20.39 -3.58
CA SER A 819 9.91 19.51 -4.70
C SER A 819 9.26 18.13 -4.61
N THR A 820 9.00 17.63 -3.39
CA THR A 820 8.33 16.33 -3.14
C THR A 820 6.96 16.28 -3.79
N TRP A 821 6.21 17.38 -3.75
CA TRP A 821 4.86 17.47 -4.28
C TRP A 821 4.80 17.89 -5.76
N SER A 822 5.80 18.62 -6.23
CA SER A 822 5.90 19.03 -7.64
C SER A 822 6.19 17.83 -8.56
N MET A 823 6.95 16.83 -8.10
CA MET A 823 7.17 15.59 -8.84
C MET A 823 5.92 14.71 -8.95
N MET A 824 5.01 14.76 -7.97
CA MET A 824 3.75 14.00 -7.99
C MET A 824 2.67 14.65 -8.87
N ALA A 825 2.77 15.95 -9.18
CA ALA A 825 1.82 16.65 -10.04
C ALA A 825 2.12 16.46 -11.55
N ALA A 826 3.33 16.01 -11.89
CA ALA A 826 3.77 15.71 -13.26
C ALA A 826 3.61 14.23 -13.66
N SER A 827 3.16 13.38 -12.73
CA SER A 827 2.79 11.97 -12.91
C SER A 827 1.28 11.80 -12.85
#